data_AF-A0A094G5M4-F1
#
_entry.id   AF-A0A094G5M4-F1
#
_cell.length_a   1.000
_cell.length_b   1.000
_cell.length_c   1.000
_cell.angle_alpha   90.00
_cell.angle_beta   90.00
_cell.angle_gamma   90.00
#
_symmetry.space_group_name_H-M   'P 1'
#
loop_
_entity.id
_entity.type
_entity.pdbx_description
1 polymer ?
#
loop_
_entity_poly.entity_id
_entity_poly.type
_entity_poly.pdbx_seq_one_letter_code
_entity_poly.pdbx_strand_id
1 'polypeptide(L)'
;MVDFRTFNLSGTLSSLNLLFRPSQCIPQAVVRNFNELPIPLSRAFDNDKRFGKVNIRAVVLDKDDCFARPGENEIAPEFKAQFSRLRAAYPHPSMLIVSNTAGTSSMDPNLTSSALLSAATSVPVLAHRTKKPGCSAEIMAYFHSHAELRDLKPEEVAVVGDRLATDVVLANRLGAYAIWVREGVVNREEKSLFASANATMTTLLDLPTEVLQVIISDIQPIRDIAALAVQCQRLHGLCDMATRKKYHRIRLNIQSNLRKSTELLLSILRNPVLGTYVRDIEFNYDRTLGQLKWGEHSGIGEEDTARVYSATRRAGFSGIDERRVVEFVLEDAKVLRTYRTGLSHRIRNVQFSYQDSPEMLKSEALAALFISVSPNLESLALCPLVKPWRGMDVMRMVEITNNDIVVPPLAELLNRINFNVVKTEALMRLRHIKFILKKRASWSSYAYDSFALLENLNLIHQLPNLESVRIVGMTEMDLCELFAVNRPFLRPCPKSTNINKIHIEFSYVRTRYLELLIDVCKRLREFTYWTGPVLDKYYSNPRQLGVIAPETLARALLSKRHSLESLDLEIDDAMADFDTEEPPLPHQPSRGGQNHDAESDIPIENLIGAGGFLVHFTSLTRLTLNLRLFFYFATGINPVSVGRQHRGDKNEDPQSYHPETAGQSSQHDNNTTIHEDLELNNTPGSKYQRLVKTLPPRLQYLCILGYRRGFNEWHDFLLSGLMTDVRKGELLPQLEVRGVWESAFRPSYNGEEEAYSAEGDDEGGITEEL
;
A
#
# COMPACT_ATOMS: atom_id res chain seq x y z
N MET A 1 -13.07 -11.58 45.52
CA MET A 1 -11.63 -11.61 45.83
C MET A 1 -11.01 -12.65 44.90
N VAL A 2 -10.19 -12.24 43.92
CA VAL A 2 -9.63 -13.16 42.90
C VAL A 2 -8.55 -14.01 43.58
N ASP A 3 -8.69 -15.34 43.53
CA ASP A 3 -7.65 -16.25 44.04
C ASP A 3 -6.46 -16.24 43.08
N PHE A 4 -5.35 -15.64 43.49
CA PHE A 4 -4.13 -15.52 42.67
C PHE A 4 -3.44 -16.86 42.39
N ARG A 5 -3.82 -17.96 43.06
CA ARG A 5 -3.22 -19.29 42.83
C ARG A 5 -3.67 -19.93 41.52
N THR A 6 -4.89 -19.64 41.07
CA THR A 6 -5.46 -20.20 39.83
C THR A 6 -5.05 -19.42 38.58
N PHE A 7 -4.64 -18.15 38.73
CA PHE A 7 -4.28 -17.27 37.62
C PHE A 7 -3.13 -17.83 36.77
N ASN A 8 -3.32 -17.89 35.44
CA ASN A 8 -2.29 -18.30 34.48
C ASN A 8 -1.83 -17.09 33.66
N LEU A 9 -0.96 -16.25 34.25
CA LEU A 9 -0.43 -15.05 33.59
C LEU A 9 0.24 -15.37 32.24
N SER A 10 0.93 -16.51 32.14
CA SER A 10 1.58 -16.97 30.89
C SER A 10 0.54 -17.26 29.80
N GLY A 11 -0.55 -17.95 30.15
CA GLY A 11 -1.67 -18.20 29.26
C GLY A 11 -2.36 -16.91 28.81
N THR A 12 -2.65 -16.00 29.74
CA THR A 12 -3.31 -14.72 29.45
C THR A 12 -2.47 -13.82 28.54
N LEU A 13 -1.17 -13.65 28.83
CA LEU A 13 -0.26 -12.89 27.97
C LEU A 13 -0.05 -13.55 26.61
N SER A 14 -0.07 -14.89 26.56
CA SER A 14 0.02 -15.62 25.30
C SER A 14 -1.24 -15.42 24.46
N SER A 15 -2.43 -15.48 25.05
CA SER A 15 -3.70 -15.18 24.37
C SER A 15 -3.75 -13.74 23.83
N LEU A 16 -3.15 -12.78 24.50
CA LEU A 16 -2.98 -11.40 24.00
C LEU A 16 -1.95 -11.33 22.86
N ASN A 17 -0.85 -12.07 22.95
CA ASN A 17 0.15 -12.14 21.87
C ASN A 17 -0.38 -12.83 20.59
N LEU A 18 -1.44 -13.65 20.68
CA LEU A 18 -2.10 -14.22 19.50
C LEU A 18 -2.75 -13.16 18.61
N LEU A 19 -3.07 -11.97 19.14
CA LEU A 19 -3.52 -10.84 18.34
C LEU A 19 -2.43 -10.32 17.39
N PHE A 20 -1.16 -10.54 17.73
CA PHE A 20 0.00 -10.10 16.95
C PHE A 20 0.70 -11.24 16.18
N ARG A 21 0.51 -12.51 16.60
CA ARG A 21 1.08 -13.71 15.96
C ARG A 21 0.11 -14.90 15.97
N PRO A 22 -1.00 -14.84 15.20
CA PRO A 22 -2.04 -15.87 15.22
C PRO A 22 -1.56 -17.23 14.73
N SER A 23 -0.50 -17.26 13.90
CA SER A 23 0.10 -18.51 13.40
C SER A 23 0.61 -19.43 14.51
N GLN A 24 0.89 -18.91 15.71
CA GLN A 24 1.31 -19.72 16.86
C GLN A 24 0.20 -20.61 17.45
N CYS A 25 -1.06 -20.42 17.04
CA CYS A 25 -2.17 -21.28 17.46
C CYS A 25 -2.60 -22.32 16.42
N ILE A 26 -1.88 -22.43 15.30
CA ILE A 26 -2.19 -23.41 14.27
C ILE A 26 -1.57 -24.75 14.68
N PRO A 27 -2.36 -25.81 14.89
CA PRO A 27 -1.82 -27.14 15.12
C PRO A 27 -1.37 -27.79 13.81
N GLN A 28 -0.35 -28.64 13.87
CA GLN A 28 0.14 -29.40 12.71
C GLN A 28 -0.73 -30.64 12.43
N ALA A 29 -1.42 -31.17 13.45
CA ALA A 29 -2.44 -32.20 13.28
C ALA A 29 -3.64 -32.00 14.23
N VAL A 30 -4.80 -32.49 13.82
CA VAL A 30 -6.03 -32.43 14.62
C VAL A 30 -6.64 -33.83 14.68
N VAL A 31 -6.96 -34.27 15.89
CA VAL A 31 -7.72 -35.51 16.14
C VAL A 31 -9.02 -35.16 16.85
N ARG A 32 -10.07 -35.95 16.61
CA ARG A 32 -11.37 -35.66 17.22
C ARG A 32 -11.31 -35.82 18.73
N ASN A 33 -10.77 -36.93 19.21
CA ASN A 33 -10.62 -37.25 20.64
C ASN A 33 -9.35 -38.09 20.85
N PHE A 34 -9.02 -38.39 22.10
CA PHE A 34 -7.81 -39.13 22.45
C PHE A 34 -7.71 -40.53 21.82
N ASN A 35 -8.84 -41.23 21.62
CA ASN A 35 -8.87 -42.57 21.00
C ASN A 35 -8.47 -42.56 19.52
N GLU A 36 -8.52 -41.41 18.86
CA GLU A 36 -8.17 -41.25 17.45
C GLU A 36 -6.70 -40.87 17.23
N LEU A 37 -5.88 -40.80 18.30
CA LEU A 37 -4.45 -40.58 18.15
C LEU A 37 -3.82 -41.67 17.26
N PRO A 38 -3.16 -41.31 16.16
CA PRO A 38 -2.50 -42.29 15.31
C PRO A 38 -1.20 -42.73 16.00
N ILE A 39 -1.05 -44.02 16.30
CA ILE A 39 0.12 -44.54 17.01
C ILE A 39 0.98 -45.37 16.03
N PRO A 40 2.29 -45.08 15.88
CA PRO A 40 3.06 -43.98 16.50
C PRO A 40 2.65 -42.59 15.97
N LEU A 41 2.86 -41.54 16.78
CA LEU A 41 2.36 -40.18 16.52
C LEU A 41 2.91 -39.54 15.24
N SER A 42 4.05 -40.00 14.72
CA SER A 42 4.54 -39.64 13.38
C SER A 42 3.48 -39.77 12.30
N ARG A 43 2.59 -40.77 12.41
CA ARG A 43 1.54 -41.04 11.42
C ARG A 43 0.48 -39.94 11.33
N ALA A 44 0.39 -39.05 12.32
CA ALA A 44 -0.49 -37.89 12.24
C ALA A 44 -0.15 -36.95 11.07
N PHE A 45 1.09 -37.03 10.57
CA PHE A 45 1.63 -36.10 9.58
C PHE A 45 1.88 -36.75 8.20
N ASP A 46 1.69 -38.06 8.05
CA ASP A 46 2.02 -38.82 6.83
C ASP A 46 1.30 -38.31 5.56
N ASN A 47 0.08 -37.80 5.72
CA ASN A 47 -0.75 -37.36 4.59
C ASN A 47 -0.51 -35.89 4.18
N ASP A 48 0.30 -35.15 4.94
CA ASP A 48 0.54 -33.73 4.69
C ASP A 48 1.92 -33.52 4.08
N LYS A 49 1.95 -33.28 2.76
CA LYS A 49 3.19 -33.08 1.97
C LYS A 49 4.07 -31.92 2.46
N ARG A 50 3.54 -31.04 3.33
CA ARG A 50 4.31 -29.93 3.92
C ARG A 50 5.34 -30.40 4.93
N PHE A 51 5.05 -31.50 5.62
CA PHE A 51 5.96 -32.09 6.57
C PHE A 51 6.62 -33.26 5.86
N GLY A 52 7.96 -33.24 5.73
CA GLY A 52 8.69 -34.40 5.23
C GLY A 52 8.49 -35.63 6.12
N LYS A 53 9.36 -36.62 6.03
CA LYS A 53 9.28 -37.78 6.92
C LYS A 53 9.44 -37.34 8.40
N VAL A 54 8.35 -37.34 9.16
CA VAL A 54 8.32 -36.92 10.58
C VAL A 54 8.73 -38.08 11.49
N ASN A 55 9.70 -37.85 12.38
CA ASN A 55 10.18 -38.85 13.33
C ASN A 55 9.98 -38.35 14.77
N ILE A 56 8.84 -38.69 15.37
CA ILE A 56 8.57 -38.36 16.77
C ILE A 56 9.22 -39.40 17.68
N ARG A 57 10.17 -38.95 18.53
CA ARG A 57 10.90 -39.77 19.53
C ARG A 57 10.38 -39.56 20.95
N ALA A 58 9.76 -38.42 21.24
CA ALA A 58 9.22 -38.10 22.57
C ALA A 58 7.85 -37.40 22.51
N VAL A 59 7.05 -37.61 23.56
CA VAL A 59 5.68 -37.12 23.66
C VAL A 59 5.47 -36.35 24.96
N VAL A 60 4.90 -35.15 24.82
CA VAL A 60 4.39 -34.33 25.92
C VAL A 60 2.87 -34.41 25.92
N LEU A 61 2.29 -34.85 27.03
CA LEU A 61 0.85 -35.09 27.15
C LEU A 61 0.22 -34.15 28.16
N ASP A 62 -0.80 -33.39 27.76
CA ASP A 62 -1.66 -32.68 28.69
C ASP A 62 -2.56 -33.65 29.48
N LYS A 63 -3.03 -33.24 30.67
CA LYS A 63 -3.89 -34.05 31.55
C LYS A 63 -5.37 -33.70 31.38
N ASP A 64 -5.74 -32.50 31.80
CA ASP A 64 -7.12 -32.10 32.09
C ASP A 64 -7.90 -31.92 30.78
N ASP A 65 -8.98 -32.68 30.60
CA ASP A 65 -9.78 -32.72 29.37
C ASP A 65 -9.03 -33.26 28.13
N CYS A 66 -7.79 -33.75 28.28
CA CYS A 66 -7.05 -34.46 27.23
C CYS A 66 -7.24 -35.99 27.34
N PHE A 67 -6.74 -36.60 28.43
CA PHE A 67 -6.93 -38.04 28.69
C PHE A 67 -7.61 -38.35 30.04
N ALA A 68 -7.76 -37.34 30.90
CA ALA A 68 -8.38 -37.45 32.21
C ALA A 68 -9.49 -36.40 32.34
N ARG A 69 -10.54 -36.72 33.10
CA ARG A 69 -11.56 -35.73 33.44
C ARG A 69 -10.93 -34.60 34.24
N PRO A 70 -11.35 -33.34 34.05
CA PRO A 70 -10.80 -32.20 34.78
C PRO A 70 -10.79 -32.42 36.30
N GLY A 71 -9.63 -32.25 36.93
CA GLY A 71 -9.47 -32.42 38.38
C GLY A 71 -9.27 -33.87 38.86
N GLU A 72 -9.47 -34.87 38.00
CA GLU A 72 -9.16 -36.27 38.31
C GLU A 72 -7.69 -36.58 38.04
N ASN A 73 -7.18 -37.62 38.70
CA ASN A 73 -5.80 -38.13 38.50
C ASN A 73 -5.80 -39.54 37.87
N GLU A 74 -6.95 -39.99 37.36
CA GLU A 74 -7.10 -41.27 36.68
C GLU A 74 -7.32 -41.09 35.17
N ILE A 75 -6.90 -42.07 34.38
CA ILE A 75 -7.18 -42.11 32.95
C ILE A 75 -8.67 -42.40 32.76
N ALA A 76 -9.34 -41.60 31.93
CA ALA A 76 -10.75 -41.81 31.60
C ALA A 76 -10.97 -43.26 31.11
N PRO A 77 -11.98 -43.99 31.63
CA PRO A 77 -12.17 -45.41 31.31
C PRO A 77 -12.13 -45.73 29.81
N GLU A 78 -12.75 -44.88 29.01
CA GLU A 78 -12.84 -44.92 27.55
C GLU A 78 -11.49 -44.80 26.83
N PHE A 79 -10.45 -44.25 27.49
CA PHE A 79 -9.14 -43.98 26.91
C PHE A 79 -8.04 -44.93 27.41
N LYS A 80 -8.32 -45.81 28.39
CA LYS A 80 -7.33 -46.73 28.98
C LYS A 80 -6.62 -47.61 27.94
N ALA A 81 -7.36 -48.15 26.98
CA ALA A 81 -6.80 -49.00 25.93
C ALA A 81 -5.84 -48.21 25.03
N GLN A 82 -6.23 -47.02 24.59
CA GLN A 82 -5.42 -46.16 23.74
C GLN A 82 -4.20 -45.60 24.48
N PHE A 83 -4.36 -45.18 25.74
CA PHE A 83 -3.25 -44.72 26.57
C PHE A 83 -2.19 -45.82 26.76
N SER A 84 -2.64 -47.07 26.95
CA SER A 84 -1.73 -48.22 27.05
C SER A 84 -0.94 -48.45 25.75
N ARG A 85 -1.58 -48.29 24.59
CA ARG A 85 -0.90 -48.37 23.29
C ARG A 85 0.09 -47.23 23.10
N LEU A 86 -0.27 -46.01 23.50
CA LEU A 86 0.61 -44.84 23.39
C LEU A 86 1.84 -45.01 24.27
N ARG A 87 1.66 -45.44 25.52
CA ARG A 87 2.75 -45.75 26.46
C ARG A 87 3.64 -46.89 25.98
N ALA A 88 3.08 -47.90 25.31
CA ALA A 88 3.86 -48.98 24.72
C ALA A 88 4.72 -48.50 23.52
N ALA A 89 4.21 -47.54 22.74
CA ALA A 89 4.95 -46.94 21.63
C ALA A 89 6.02 -45.93 22.09
N TYR A 90 5.79 -45.27 23.23
CA TYR A 90 6.69 -44.30 23.85
C TYR A 90 6.96 -44.69 25.31
N PRO A 91 7.78 -45.74 25.55
CA PRO A 91 8.13 -46.15 26.91
C PRO A 91 8.99 -45.06 27.59
N HIS A 92 9.09 -45.12 28.93
CA HIS A 92 9.98 -44.24 29.67
C HIS A 92 11.42 -44.28 29.09
N PRO A 93 12.08 -43.13 28.84
CA PRO A 93 11.71 -41.75 29.21
C PRO A 93 10.99 -40.93 28.11
N SER A 94 10.53 -41.55 27.02
CA SER A 94 9.95 -40.88 25.84
C SER A 94 8.53 -40.32 26.01
N MET A 95 7.92 -40.42 27.19
CA MET A 95 6.57 -39.91 27.44
C MET A 95 6.54 -39.14 28.77
N LEU A 96 6.04 -37.90 28.74
CA LEU A 96 6.00 -36.98 29.87
C LEU A 96 4.64 -36.29 29.96
N ILE A 97 4.04 -36.27 31.14
CA ILE A 97 2.80 -35.52 31.41
C ILE A 97 3.14 -34.10 31.87
N VAL A 98 2.51 -33.09 31.25
CA VAL A 98 2.66 -31.68 31.63
C VAL A 98 1.28 -31.07 31.83
N SER A 99 0.91 -30.80 33.08
CA SER A 99 -0.38 -30.23 33.48
C SER A 99 -0.22 -28.88 34.17
N ASN A 100 -1.21 -28.00 34.03
CA ASN A 100 -1.28 -26.74 34.77
C ASN A 100 -1.88 -26.91 36.18
N THR A 101 -2.34 -28.12 36.54
CA THR A 101 -2.95 -28.45 37.84
C THR A 101 -2.14 -29.46 38.65
N ALA A 102 -1.43 -30.39 38.00
CA ALA A 102 -0.52 -31.35 38.64
C ALA A 102 0.94 -31.04 38.28
N GLY A 103 1.83 -30.99 39.28
CA GLY A 103 3.26 -30.67 39.09
C GLY A 103 3.59 -29.17 38.97
N THR A 104 2.58 -28.29 38.91
CA THR A 104 2.78 -26.83 38.88
C THR A 104 2.88 -26.27 40.30
N SER A 105 3.92 -25.49 40.62
CA SER A 105 4.14 -24.95 41.98
C SER A 105 2.98 -24.15 42.60
N SER A 106 2.11 -23.54 41.77
CA SER A 106 0.95 -22.77 42.26
C SER A 106 -0.27 -23.61 42.63
N MET A 107 -0.41 -24.81 42.05
CA MET A 107 -1.58 -25.69 42.23
C MET A 107 -1.22 -26.99 42.95
N ASP A 108 0.04 -27.42 42.89
CA ASP A 108 0.57 -28.65 43.47
C ASP A 108 1.93 -28.40 44.14
N PRO A 109 2.00 -27.53 45.17
CA PRO A 109 3.27 -27.11 45.78
C PRO A 109 4.04 -28.26 46.44
N ASN A 110 3.33 -29.30 46.89
CA ASN A 110 3.90 -30.49 47.54
C ASN A 110 4.07 -31.67 46.57
N LEU A 111 3.76 -31.49 45.29
CA LEU A 111 3.82 -32.53 44.25
C LEU A 111 2.97 -33.79 44.54
N THR A 112 1.94 -33.67 45.40
CA THR A 112 1.06 -34.78 45.77
C THR A 112 0.23 -35.24 44.59
N SER A 113 -0.38 -34.30 43.84
CA SER A 113 -1.20 -34.63 42.67
C SER A 113 -0.36 -35.22 41.55
N SER A 114 0.84 -34.66 41.34
CA SER A 114 1.87 -35.20 40.44
C SER A 114 2.25 -36.64 40.78
N ALA A 115 2.51 -36.94 42.07
CA ALA A 115 2.87 -38.27 42.53
C ALA A 115 1.74 -39.29 42.32
N LEU A 116 0.49 -38.92 42.65
CA LEU A 116 -0.69 -39.77 42.44
C LEU A 116 -0.93 -40.06 40.96
N LEU A 117 -0.84 -39.03 40.11
CA LEU A 117 -1.02 -39.16 38.67
C LEU A 117 0.09 -40.02 38.04
N SER A 118 1.34 -39.84 38.48
CA SER A 118 2.48 -40.65 38.04
C SER A 118 2.29 -42.12 38.43
N ALA A 119 1.83 -42.39 39.66
CA ALA A 119 1.51 -43.75 40.11
C ALA A 119 0.37 -44.38 39.31
N ALA A 120 -0.70 -43.63 39.04
CA ALA A 120 -1.87 -44.12 38.31
C ALA A 120 -1.60 -44.39 36.82
N THR A 121 -0.75 -43.60 36.18
CA THR A 121 -0.46 -43.69 34.73
C THR A 121 0.81 -44.50 34.42
N SER A 122 1.70 -44.65 35.41
CA SER A 122 3.09 -45.10 35.25
C SER A 122 3.88 -44.23 34.26
N VAL A 123 3.51 -42.95 34.14
CA VAL A 123 4.17 -41.95 33.29
C VAL A 123 4.62 -40.79 34.17
N PRO A 124 5.87 -40.32 34.03
CA PRO A 124 6.37 -39.20 34.83
C PRO A 124 5.56 -37.92 34.55
N VAL A 125 5.37 -37.13 35.61
CA VAL A 125 4.70 -35.82 35.56
C VAL A 125 5.76 -34.75 35.81
N LEU A 126 5.86 -33.76 34.91
CA LEU A 126 6.85 -32.70 35.04
C LEU A 126 6.54 -31.81 36.23
N ALA A 127 7.50 -31.64 37.14
CA ALA A 127 7.48 -30.56 38.11
C ALA A 127 8.00 -29.29 37.44
N HIS A 128 7.16 -28.24 37.35
CA HIS A 128 7.51 -27.00 36.65
C HIS A 128 7.01 -25.76 37.41
N ARG A 129 7.76 -24.67 37.26
CA ARG A 129 7.44 -23.39 37.91
C ARG A 129 6.47 -22.56 37.09
N THR A 130 6.59 -22.62 35.77
CA THR A 130 5.83 -21.75 34.86
C THR A 130 4.73 -22.54 34.16
N LYS A 131 3.47 -22.17 34.34
CA LYS A 131 2.34 -22.79 33.62
C LYS A 131 2.54 -22.75 32.10
N LYS A 132 2.00 -23.75 31.40
CA LYS A 132 1.90 -23.76 29.94
C LYS A 132 1.23 -22.46 29.44
N PRO A 133 1.74 -21.83 28.35
CA PRO A 133 2.78 -22.32 27.44
C PRO A 133 4.24 -21.96 27.81
N GLY A 134 4.54 -21.61 29.06
CA GLY A 134 5.86 -21.06 29.44
C GLY A 134 6.94 -22.08 29.85
N CYS A 135 6.62 -23.37 29.95
CA CYS A 135 7.51 -24.41 30.48
C CYS A 135 8.38 -25.15 29.44
N SER A 136 8.53 -24.63 28.21
CA SER A 136 9.26 -25.32 27.13
C SER A 136 10.69 -25.71 27.52
N ALA A 137 11.39 -24.85 28.26
CA ALA A 137 12.77 -25.12 28.71
C ALA A 137 12.85 -26.26 29.74
N GLU A 138 11.89 -26.32 30.68
CA GLU A 138 11.82 -27.38 31.69
C GLU A 138 11.51 -28.75 31.06
N ILE A 139 10.67 -28.76 30.01
CA ILE A 139 10.37 -29.96 29.23
C ILE A 139 11.62 -30.51 28.54
N MET A 140 12.38 -29.66 27.83
CA MET A 140 13.60 -30.12 27.15
C MET A 140 14.68 -30.54 28.14
N ALA A 141 14.82 -29.83 29.25
CA ALA A 141 15.76 -30.20 30.31
C ALA A 141 15.44 -31.59 30.90
N TYR A 142 14.16 -31.93 31.06
CA TYR A 142 13.74 -33.27 31.47
C TYR A 142 14.21 -34.33 30.47
N PHE A 143 13.91 -34.17 29.17
CA PHE A 143 14.30 -35.16 28.17
C PHE A 143 15.83 -35.27 28.06
N HIS A 144 16.55 -34.15 28.05
CA HIS A 144 18.02 -34.13 27.96
C HIS A 144 18.72 -34.72 29.19
N SER A 145 18.05 -34.78 30.35
CA SER A 145 18.59 -35.43 31.54
C SER A 145 18.70 -36.95 31.43
N HIS A 146 17.98 -37.57 30.49
CA HIS A 146 18.02 -39.02 30.24
C HIS A 146 18.99 -39.34 29.11
N ALA A 147 19.77 -40.42 29.28
CA ALA A 147 20.85 -40.75 28.35
C ALA A 147 20.36 -41.02 26.92
N GLU A 148 19.20 -41.66 26.77
CA GLU A 148 18.61 -42.04 25.48
C GLU A 148 18.07 -40.85 24.66
N LEU A 149 17.83 -39.72 25.32
CA LEU A 149 17.21 -38.52 24.74
C LEU A 149 18.09 -37.28 24.89
N ARG A 150 19.37 -37.43 25.24
CA ARG A 150 20.30 -36.30 25.40
C ARG A 150 20.48 -35.47 24.12
N ASP A 151 20.36 -36.10 22.97
CA ASP A 151 20.46 -35.50 21.63
C ASP A 151 19.10 -35.10 21.03
N LEU A 152 18.00 -35.28 21.78
CA LEU A 152 16.64 -35.03 21.30
C LEU A 152 16.46 -33.58 20.85
N LYS A 153 15.99 -33.40 19.61
CA LYS A 153 15.69 -32.09 19.06
C LYS A 153 14.20 -31.76 19.24
N PRO A 154 13.82 -30.47 19.33
CA PRO A 154 12.43 -30.09 19.46
C PRO A 154 11.53 -30.62 18.32
N GLU A 155 12.04 -30.71 17.10
CA GLU A 155 11.30 -31.22 15.94
C GLU A 155 11.03 -32.73 16.03
N GLU A 156 11.61 -33.44 16.99
CA GLU A 156 11.36 -34.86 17.27
C GLU A 156 10.38 -35.06 18.44
N VAL A 157 9.78 -33.97 18.94
CA VAL A 157 8.79 -33.96 20.03
C VAL A 157 7.40 -33.70 19.48
N ALA A 158 6.40 -34.42 20.01
CA ALA A 158 4.99 -34.11 19.80
C ALA A 158 4.33 -33.67 21.11
N VAL A 159 3.55 -32.59 21.07
CA VAL A 159 2.73 -32.11 22.19
C VAL A 159 1.27 -32.38 21.87
N VAL A 160 0.58 -33.09 22.76
CA VAL A 160 -0.83 -33.46 22.61
C VAL A 160 -1.66 -32.81 23.72
N GLY A 161 -2.70 -32.07 23.35
CA GLY A 161 -3.57 -31.40 24.32
C GLY A 161 -4.87 -30.85 23.72
N ASP A 162 -5.78 -30.41 24.59
CA ASP A 162 -7.13 -29.95 24.23
C ASP A 162 -7.19 -28.43 23.94
N ARG A 163 -6.22 -27.65 24.42
CA ARG A 163 -6.27 -26.17 24.33
C ARG A 163 -5.29 -25.61 23.32
N LEU A 164 -5.83 -24.80 22.40
CA LEU A 164 -5.03 -24.05 21.42
C LEU A 164 -4.08 -23.04 22.08
N ALA A 165 -4.57 -22.26 23.05
CA ALA A 165 -3.82 -21.15 23.65
C ALA A 165 -2.71 -21.60 24.64
N THR A 166 -2.71 -22.87 25.04
CA THR A 166 -1.66 -23.44 25.91
C THR A 166 -0.87 -24.51 25.19
N ASP A 167 -1.48 -25.61 24.77
CA ASP A 167 -0.75 -26.80 24.33
C ASP A 167 -0.21 -26.64 22.91
N VAL A 168 -1.03 -26.10 22.00
CA VAL A 168 -0.57 -25.79 20.64
C VAL A 168 0.45 -24.66 20.64
N VAL A 169 0.23 -23.60 21.41
CA VAL A 169 1.23 -22.52 21.58
C VAL A 169 2.52 -23.05 22.20
N LEU A 170 2.44 -23.93 23.21
CA LEU A 170 3.61 -24.55 23.83
C LEU A 170 4.42 -25.33 22.78
N ALA A 171 3.76 -26.15 21.98
CA ALA A 171 4.39 -26.92 20.91
C ALA A 171 5.09 -26.01 19.90
N ASN A 172 4.37 -25.00 19.40
CA ASN A 172 4.87 -24.07 18.40
C ASN A 172 6.02 -23.20 18.93
N ARG A 173 6.01 -22.82 20.22
CA ARG A 173 7.13 -22.13 20.86
C ARG A 173 8.33 -23.01 21.10
N LEU A 174 8.09 -24.29 21.37
CA LEU A 174 9.14 -25.28 21.55
C LEU A 174 9.83 -25.62 20.23
N GLY A 175 9.13 -25.48 19.08
CA GLY A 175 9.57 -26.01 17.79
C GLY A 175 9.16 -27.48 17.58
N ALA A 176 8.18 -27.93 18.37
CA ALA A 176 7.64 -29.29 18.36
C ALA A 176 6.37 -29.39 17.50
N TYR A 177 5.94 -30.62 17.22
CA TYR A 177 4.69 -30.88 16.51
C TYR A 177 3.49 -30.82 17.46
N ALA A 178 2.48 -30.00 17.15
CA ALA A 178 1.24 -29.92 17.91
C ALA A 178 0.18 -30.88 17.34
N ILE A 179 -0.42 -31.69 18.22
CA ILE A 179 -1.60 -32.50 17.93
C ILE A 179 -2.74 -32.00 18.82
N TRP A 180 -3.73 -31.36 18.21
CA TRP A 180 -4.88 -30.82 18.93
C TRP A 180 -6.00 -31.86 19.07
N VAL A 181 -6.42 -32.11 20.32
CA VAL A 181 -7.56 -32.96 20.66
C VAL A 181 -8.81 -32.08 20.73
N ARG A 182 -9.71 -32.20 19.74
CA ARG A 182 -10.81 -31.25 19.55
C ARG A 182 -11.94 -31.37 20.57
N GLU A 183 -12.36 -32.60 20.91
CA GLU A 183 -13.58 -32.86 21.69
C GLU A 183 -13.32 -33.12 23.18
N GLY A 184 -12.07 -33.41 23.58
CA GLY A 184 -11.70 -33.68 24.98
C GLY A 184 -12.45 -34.87 25.62
N VAL A 185 -12.43 -34.97 26.95
CA VAL A 185 -13.15 -36.02 27.72
C VAL A 185 -14.58 -35.58 28.05
N VAL A 186 -14.77 -34.28 28.30
CA VAL A 186 -16.04 -33.70 28.78
C VAL A 186 -16.83 -33.08 27.62
N ASN A 187 -18.15 -33.22 27.63
CA ASN A 187 -19.00 -32.62 26.58
C ASN A 187 -19.08 -31.09 26.71
N ARG A 188 -19.35 -30.40 25.60
CA ARG A 188 -19.32 -28.93 25.51
C ARG A 188 -20.21 -28.19 26.53
N GLU A 189 -21.35 -28.77 26.91
CA GLU A 189 -22.27 -28.21 27.92
C GLU A 189 -21.69 -28.29 29.35
N GLU A 190 -21.07 -29.43 29.69
CA GLU A 190 -20.38 -29.61 30.97
C GLU A 190 -19.11 -28.75 31.05
N LYS A 191 -18.39 -28.52 29.92
CA LYS A 191 -17.26 -27.57 29.87
C LYS A 191 -17.67 -26.17 30.34
N SER A 192 -18.89 -25.73 30.03
CA SER A 192 -19.41 -24.42 30.46
C SER A 192 -19.72 -24.37 31.97
N LEU A 193 -20.13 -25.49 32.57
CA LEU A 193 -20.38 -25.62 34.01
C LEU A 193 -19.08 -25.70 34.82
N PHE A 194 -18.08 -26.45 34.34
CA PHE A 194 -16.74 -26.50 34.95
C PHE A 194 -15.99 -25.16 34.80
N ALA A 195 -16.19 -24.44 33.69
CA ALA A 195 -15.68 -23.07 33.52
C ALA A 195 -16.38 -22.06 34.46
N SER A 196 -17.66 -22.26 34.78
CA SER A 196 -18.42 -21.43 35.73
C SER A 196 -18.01 -21.66 37.20
N ALA A 197 -17.60 -22.88 37.56
CA ALA A 197 -17.14 -23.20 38.93
C ALA A 197 -15.70 -22.72 39.19
N ASN A 198 -14.88 -22.62 38.15
CA ASN A 198 -13.52 -22.07 38.19
C ASN A 198 -13.47 -20.77 37.37
N ALA A 199 -14.09 -19.71 37.88
CA ALA A 199 -14.17 -18.42 37.20
C ALA A 199 -12.78 -17.83 36.88
N THR A 200 -12.30 -18.06 35.66
CA THR A 200 -11.25 -17.29 35.00
C THR A 200 -11.59 -17.15 33.51
N MET A 201 -11.89 -15.93 33.05
CA MET A 201 -11.93 -15.60 31.61
C MET A 201 -10.62 -16.06 30.97
N THR A 202 -10.67 -17.00 30.05
CA THR A 202 -9.45 -17.65 29.53
C THR A 202 -9.32 -17.58 28.02
N THR A 203 -10.29 -17.01 27.31
CA THR A 203 -10.21 -16.77 25.86
C THR A 203 -10.69 -15.36 25.48
N LEU A 204 -10.22 -14.83 24.34
CA LEU A 204 -10.72 -13.59 23.74
C LEU A 204 -12.25 -13.61 23.63
N LEU A 205 -12.82 -14.78 23.32
CA LEU A 205 -14.26 -14.99 23.23
C LEU A 205 -14.98 -14.85 24.57
N ASP A 206 -14.32 -14.99 25.71
CA ASP A 206 -14.98 -14.82 27.01
C ASP A 206 -15.20 -13.35 27.36
N LEU A 207 -14.55 -12.42 26.65
CA LEU A 207 -14.75 -11.00 26.85
C LEU A 207 -16.20 -10.58 26.56
N PRO A 208 -16.72 -9.56 27.28
CA PRO A 208 -18.01 -8.97 26.96
C PRO A 208 -18.03 -8.49 25.51
N THR A 209 -19.20 -8.56 24.88
CA THR A 209 -19.41 -8.17 23.48
C THR A 209 -18.93 -6.75 23.20
N GLU A 210 -19.11 -5.85 24.16
CA GLU A 210 -18.71 -4.45 24.11
C GLU A 210 -17.19 -4.31 24.02
N VAL A 211 -16.45 -5.11 24.80
CA VAL A 211 -14.97 -5.11 24.80
C VAL A 211 -14.44 -5.72 23.50
N LEU A 212 -15.06 -6.80 23.02
CA LEU A 212 -14.73 -7.38 21.72
C LEU A 212 -14.96 -6.40 20.58
N GLN A 213 -16.06 -5.64 20.60
CA GLN A 213 -16.34 -4.62 19.59
C GLN A 213 -15.30 -3.51 19.59
N VAL A 214 -14.85 -3.05 20.76
CA VAL A 214 -13.75 -2.07 20.87
C VAL A 214 -12.46 -2.64 20.29
N ILE A 215 -12.06 -3.86 20.68
CA ILE A 215 -10.86 -4.52 20.15
C ILE A 215 -10.94 -4.66 18.63
N ILE A 216 -12.07 -5.15 18.10
CA ILE A 216 -12.27 -5.32 16.66
C ILE A 216 -12.27 -3.97 15.94
N SER A 217 -12.78 -2.90 16.55
CA SER A 217 -12.74 -1.55 15.97
C SER A 217 -11.32 -0.96 15.89
N ASP A 218 -10.41 -1.43 16.74
CA ASP A 218 -9.01 -0.99 16.74
C ASP A 218 -8.14 -1.77 15.73
N ILE A 219 -8.58 -2.97 15.29
CA ILE A 219 -7.91 -3.74 14.24
C ILE A 219 -8.05 -3.00 12.91
N GLN A 220 -6.92 -2.56 12.35
CA GLN A 220 -6.91 -1.69 11.17
C GLN A 220 -7.02 -2.45 9.84
N PRO A 221 -6.29 -3.56 9.60
CA PRO A 221 -6.34 -4.23 8.30
C PRO A 221 -7.63 -5.04 8.17
N ILE A 222 -8.40 -4.80 7.10
CA ILE A 222 -9.64 -5.55 6.85
C ILE A 222 -9.40 -7.05 6.69
N ARG A 223 -8.20 -7.44 6.23
CA ARG A 223 -7.75 -8.83 6.15
C ARG A 223 -7.64 -9.48 7.53
N ASP A 224 -7.20 -8.74 8.54
CA ASP A 224 -7.07 -9.27 9.91
C ASP A 224 -8.44 -9.39 10.57
N ILE A 225 -9.35 -8.44 10.28
CA ILE A 225 -10.75 -8.54 10.70
C ILE A 225 -11.43 -9.73 9.99
N ALA A 226 -11.18 -9.94 8.69
CA ALA A 226 -11.69 -11.09 7.96
C ALA A 226 -11.16 -12.41 8.53
N ALA A 227 -9.86 -12.47 8.84
CA ALA A 227 -9.25 -13.63 9.49
C ALA A 227 -9.88 -13.91 10.86
N LEU A 228 -10.21 -12.86 11.62
CA LEU A 228 -10.90 -12.96 12.90
C LEU A 228 -12.36 -13.42 12.74
N ALA A 229 -13.05 -12.93 11.71
CA ALA A 229 -14.43 -13.31 11.38
C ALA A 229 -14.55 -14.80 11.03
N VAL A 230 -13.51 -15.40 10.46
CA VAL A 230 -13.48 -16.83 10.10
C VAL A 230 -13.24 -17.73 11.32
N GLN A 231 -12.78 -17.19 12.46
CA GLN A 231 -12.44 -18.01 13.64
C GLN A 231 -13.66 -18.66 14.29
N CYS A 232 -14.80 -17.96 14.37
CA CYS A 232 -16.04 -18.52 14.89
C CYS A 232 -17.27 -17.66 14.53
N GLN A 233 -18.47 -18.24 14.62
CA GLN A 233 -19.72 -17.54 14.30
C GLN A 233 -19.98 -16.29 15.16
N ARG A 234 -19.51 -16.28 16.42
CA ARG A 234 -19.64 -15.11 17.30
C ARG A 234 -18.78 -13.94 16.81
N LEU A 235 -17.51 -14.19 16.49
CA LEU A 235 -16.63 -13.17 15.91
C LEU A 235 -17.08 -12.79 14.51
N HIS A 236 -17.59 -13.73 13.71
CA HIS A 236 -18.20 -13.44 12.42
C HIS A 236 -19.29 -12.36 12.52
N GLY A 237 -20.21 -12.50 13.50
CA GLY A 237 -21.24 -11.51 13.77
C GLY A 237 -20.70 -10.16 14.26
N LEU A 238 -19.64 -10.15 15.07
CA LEU A 238 -19.04 -8.92 15.61
C LEU A 238 -18.15 -8.18 14.60
N CYS A 239 -17.47 -8.94 13.76
CA CYS A 239 -16.64 -8.45 12.67
C CYS A 239 -17.46 -7.91 11.51
N ASP A 240 -18.78 -8.12 11.48
CA ASP A 240 -19.75 -7.52 10.54
C ASP A 240 -19.11 -7.18 9.18
N MET A 241 -18.63 -8.22 8.51
CA MET A 241 -17.80 -8.07 7.31
C MET A 241 -18.60 -7.49 6.15
N ALA A 242 -19.91 -7.76 6.12
CA ALA A 242 -20.83 -7.22 5.13
C ALA A 242 -20.93 -5.69 5.25
N THR A 243 -21.16 -5.16 6.46
CA THR A 243 -21.20 -3.70 6.66
C THR A 243 -19.83 -3.08 6.44
N ARG A 244 -18.74 -3.70 6.92
CA ARG A 244 -17.38 -3.18 6.65
C ARG A 244 -17.11 -3.10 5.16
N LYS A 245 -17.42 -4.15 4.39
CA LYS A 245 -17.30 -4.16 2.92
C LYS A 245 -18.14 -3.05 2.27
N LYS A 246 -19.36 -2.82 2.77
CA LYS A 246 -20.26 -1.77 2.26
C LYS A 246 -19.71 -0.36 2.46
N TYR A 247 -19.09 -0.06 3.60
CA TYR A 247 -18.58 1.28 3.93
C TYR A 247 -17.09 1.48 3.61
N HIS A 248 -16.36 0.41 3.27
CA HIS A 248 -14.91 0.45 3.03
C HIS A 248 -14.50 1.48 1.98
N ARG A 249 -15.22 1.51 0.84
CA ARG A 249 -14.97 2.44 -0.27
C ARG A 249 -16.22 3.23 -0.61
N ILE A 250 -16.14 4.55 -0.53
CA ILE A 250 -17.21 5.46 -0.91
C ILE A 250 -16.89 6.06 -2.28
N ARG A 251 -17.78 5.89 -3.25
CA ARG A 251 -17.63 6.44 -4.61
C ARG A 251 -18.70 7.50 -4.88
N LEU A 252 -18.26 8.71 -5.16
CA LEU A 252 -19.07 9.83 -5.61
C LEU A 252 -18.70 10.14 -7.06
N ASN A 253 -19.49 9.61 -8.00
CA ASN A 253 -19.29 9.80 -9.42
C ASN A 253 -20.53 10.33 -10.15
N ILE A 254 -20.43 10.59 -11.46
CA ILE A 254 -21.54 11.16 -12.25
C ILE A 254 -22.81 10.28 -12.24
N GLN A 255 -22.65 8.97 -12.05
CA GLN A 255 -23.75 8.01 -11.98
C GLN A 255 -24.30 7.84 -10.56
N SER A 256 -23.62 8.40 -9.54
CA SER A 256 -24.03 8.31 -8.15
C SER A 256 -25.38 8.99 -7.96
N ASN A 257 -26.27 8.30 -7.26
CA ASN A 257 -27.52 8.87 -6.80
C ASN A 257 -27.24 9.69 -5.53
N LEU A 258 -27.33 11.02 -5.63
CA LEU A 258 -26.99 11.93 -4.53
C LEU A 258 -27.86 11.71 -3.30
N ARG A 259 -29.11 11.27 -3.47
CA ARG A 259 -29.98 10.90 -2.36
C ARG A 259 -29.42 9.69 -1.61
N LYS A 260 -29.03 8.62 -2.31
CA LYS A 260 -28.42 7.44 -1.67
C LYS A 260 -27.12 7.82 -0.95
N SER A 261 -26.34 8.75 -1.51
CA SER A 261 -25.14 9.27 -0.86
C SER A 261 -25.46 10.09 0.40
N THR A 262 -26.51 10.94 0.38
CA THR A 262 -26.98 11.65 1.58
C THR A 262 -27.47 10.65 2.64
N GLU A 263 -28.25 9.64 2.27
CA GLU A 263 -28.71 8.58 3.20
C GLU A 263 -27.52 7.80 3.80
N LEU A 264 -26.48 7.51 3.00
CA LEU A 264 -25.24 6.89 3.46
C LEU A 264 -24.52 7.79 4.47
N LEU A 265 -24.39 9.09 4.20
CA LEU A 265 -23.81 10.04 5.15
C LEU A 265 -24.61 10.08 6.44
N LEU A 266 -25.94 10.19 6.36
CA LEU A 266 -26.81 10.19 7.54
C LEU A 266 -26.67 8.90 8.35
N SER A 267 -26.48 7.75 7.72
CA SER A 267 -26.22 6.49 8.44
C SER A 267 -24.93 6.54 9.27
N ILE A 268 -23.85 7.13 8.73
CA ILE A 268 -22.59 7.34 9.46
C ILE A 268 -22.78 8.38 10.57
N LEU A 269 -23.55 9.43 10.33
CA LEU A 269 -23.81 10.46 11.35
C LEU A 269 -24.67 9.94 12.51
N ARG A 270 -25.57 8.99 12.24
CA ARG A 270 -26.38 8.30 13.26
C ARG A 270 -25.54 7.27 14.02
N ASN A 271 -24.62 6.58 13.35
CA ASN A 271 -23.69 5.62 13.94
C ASN A 271 -22.23 5.90 13.51
N PRO A 272 -21.47 6.72 14.27
CA PRO A 272 -20.12 7.14 13.91
C PRO A 272 -19.11 6.00 13.71
N VAL A 273 -19.37 4.81 14.29
CA VAL A 273 -18.51 3.63 14.09
C VAL A 273 -18.41 3.26 12.60
N LEU A 274 -19.47 3.49 11.81
CA LEU A 274 -19.46 3.23 10.37
C LEU A 274 -18.42 4.08 9.62
N GLY A 275 -18.14 5.29 10.10
CA GLY A 275 -17.09 6.15 9.52
C GLY A 275 -15.68 5.60 9.73
N THR A 276 -15.47 4.80 10.78
CA THR A 276 -14.17 4.15 11.05
C THR A 276 -13.86 3.03 10.06
N TYR A 277 -14.86 2.52 9.33
CA TYR A 277 -14.69 1.48 8.32
C TYR A 277 -14.22 2.02 6.96
N VAL A 278 -14.40 3.33 6.73
CA VAL A 278 -14.04 3.98 5.47
C VAL A 278 -12.52 4.10 5.36
N ARG A 279 -11.95 3.53 4.28
CA ARG A 279 -10.51 3.56 3.96
C ARG A 279 -10.22 4.26 2.64
N ASP A 280 -11.15 4.16 1.70
CA ASP A 280 -11.03 4.75 0.37
C ASP A 280 -12.21 5.68 0.06
N ILE A 281 -11.92 6.90 -0.36
CA ILE A 281 -12.92 7.81 -0.93
C ILE A 281 -12.51 8.13 -2.36
N GLU A 282 -13.44 7.96 -3.30
CA GLU A 282 -13.27 8.34 -4.69
C GLU A 282 -14.29 9.41 -5.05
N PHE A 283 -13.79 10.60 -5.37
CA PHE A 283 -14.57 11.70 -5.89
C PHE A 283 -14.20 11.93 -7.36
N ASN A 284 -15.07 11.47 -8.26
CA ASN A 284 -14.83 11.45 -9.71
C ASN A 284 -16.03 11.98 -10.49
N TYR A 285 -16.01 13.25 -10.86
CA TYR A 285 -17.09 13.85 -11.63
C TYR A 285 -16.73 14.04 -13.11
N ASP A 286 -17.40 13.30 -14.00
CA ASP A 286 -17.32 13.55 -15.45
C ASP A 286 -18.24 14.72 -15.85
N ARG A 287 -17.75 15.58 -16.75
CA ARG A 287 -18.42 16.81 -17.20
C ARG A 287 -19.16 16.68 -18.52
N THR A 288 -19.16 15.50 -19.15
CA THR A 288 -19.50 15.42 -20.57
C THR A 288 -20.92 14.96 -20.89
N LEU A 289 -21.62 14.12 -20.11
CA LEU A 289 -22.87 13.51 -20.63
C LEU A 289 -23.92 13.03 -19.61
N GLY A 290 -23.94 13.51 -18.35
CA GLY A 290 -24.92 13.02 -17.37
C GLY A 290 -25.52 14.10 -16.48
N GLN A 291 -26.86 14.13 -16.36
CA GLN A 291 -27.53 14.81 -15.25
C GLN A 291 -27.41 13.92 -14.01
N LEU A 292 -26.80 14.43 -12.94
CA LEU A 292 -26.81 13.76 -11.63
C LEU A 292 -28.28 13.56 -11.19
N LYS A 293 -28.61 12.34 -10.78
CA LYS A 293 -29.93 12.03 -10.21
C LYS A 293 -29.96 12.56 -8.78
N TRP A 294 -30.54 13.74 -8.59
CA TRP A 294 -30.71 14.36 -7.26
C TRP A 294 -31.50 13.46 -6.29
N GLY A 295 -32.58 12.85 -6.80
CA GLY A 295 -33.56 12.10 -6.02
C GLY A 295 -34.49 13.00 -5.21
N GLU A 296 -35.81 12.94 -5.44
CA GLU A 296 -36.79 13.74 -4.69
C GLU A 296 -36.79 13.37 -3.19
N HIS A 297 -36.94 14.36 -2.32
CA HIS A 297 -36.93 14.18 -0.86
C HIS A 297 -38.34 14.16 -0.26
N SER A 298 -38.56 13.24 0.69
CA SER A 298 -39.52 13.40 1.79
C SER A 298 -38.74 13.87 3.01
N GLY A 299 -39.19 14.94 3.69
CA GLY A 299 -38.43 15.72 4.68
C GLY A 299 -37.53 14.93 5.65
N ILE A 300 -36.31 15.45 5.84
CA ILE A 300 -35.32 14.95 6.81
C ILE A 300 -35.72 15.46 8.21
N GLY A 301 -35.64 14.62 9.24
CA GLY A 301 -35.98 15.00 10.61
C GLY A 301 -35.05 16.08 11.18
N GLU A 302 -35.54 16.85 12.16
CA GLU A 302 -34.77 17.91 12.82
C GLU A 302 -33.46 17.39 13.45
N GLU A 303 -33.50 16.17 13.98
CA GLU A 303 -32.34 15.53 14.63
C GLU A 303 -31.20 15.24 13.63
N ASP A 304 -31.54 14.75 12.44
CA ASP A 304 -30.54 14.52 11.38
C ASP A 304 -29.99 15.83 10.83
N THR A 305 -30.83 16.85 10.72
CA THR A 305 -30.39 18.20 10.38
C THR A 305 -29.35 18.70 11.38
N ALA A 306 -29.61 18.54 12.69
CA ALA A 306 -28.67 18.91 13.75
C ALA A 306 -27.36 18.10 13.67
N ARG A 307 -27.42 16.81 13.33
CA ARG A 307 -26.23 15.97 13.11
C ARG A 307 -25.37 16.47 11.94
N VAL A 308 -25.99 16.88 10.83
CA VAL A 308 -25.28 17.45 9.68
C VAL A 308 -24.62 18.78 10.06
N TYR A 309 -25.31 19.69 10.73
CA TYR A 309 -24.70 20.91 11.27
C TYR A 309 -23.49 20.62 12.16
N SER A 310 -23.62 19.65 13.08
CA SER A 310 -22.50 19.25 13.95
C SER A 310 -21.30 18.72 13.15
N ALA A 311 -21.53 17.88 12.14
CA ALA A 311 -20.47 17.37 11.27
C ALA A 311 -19.79 18.47 10.45
N THR A 312 -20.59 19.40 9.91
CA THR A 312 -20.10 20.57 9.17
C THR A 312 -19.20 21.46 10.04
N ARG A 313 -19.56 21.69 11.32
CA ARG A 313 -18.69 22.40 12.26
C ARG A 313 -17.41 21.65 12.58
N ARG A 314 -17.47 20.32 12.77
CA ARG A 314 -16.27 19.48 12.98
C ARG A 314 -15.35 19.47 11.76
N ALA A 315 -15.92 19.63 10.56
CA ALA A 315 -15.16 19.81 9.33
C ALA A 315 -14.51 21.22 9.22
N GLY A 316 -14.79 22.11 10.17
CA GLY A 316 -14.16 23.43 10.26
C GLY A 316 -14.88 24.53 9.50
N PHE A 317 -16.11 24.30 9.03
CA PHE A 317 -16.96 25.34 8.48
C PHE A 317 -17.70 26.08 9.61
N SER A 318 -17.89 27.39 9.45
CA SER A 318 -18.55 28.24 10.46
C SER A 318 -19.34 29.36 9.80
N GLY A 319 -20.40 29.82 10.45
CA GLY A 319 -21.14 31.01 10.01
C GLY A 319 -21.86 30.79 8.69
N ILE A 320 -21.53 31.60 7.67
CA ILE A 320 -22.17 31.52 6.34
C ILE A 320 -21.78 30.21 5.64
N ASP A 321 -20.51 29.80 5.72
CA ASP A 321 -20.04 28.57 5.06
C ASP A 321 -20.73 27.31 5.63
N GLU A 322 -20.94 27.28 6.95
CA GLU A 322 -21.63 26.17 7.63
C GLU A 322 -23.05 25.99 7.09
N ARG A 323 -23.84 27.07 7.04
CA ARG A 323 -25.21 27.03 6.52
C ARG A 323 -25.26 26.54 5.09
N ARG A 324 -24.34 27.03 4.26
CA ARG A 324 -24.29 26.70 2.84
C ARG A 324 -23.94 25.24 2.58
N VAL A 325 -22.95 24.69 3.27
CA VAL A 325 -22.62 23.26 3.15
C VAL A 325 -23.81 22.40 3.59
N VAL A 326 -24.51 22.80 4.66
CA VAL A 326 -25.70 22.08 5.14
C VAL A 326 -26.85 22.17 4.13
N GLU A 327 -27.11 23.35 3.57
CA GLU A 327 -28.12 23.58 2.53
C GLU A 327 -27.87 22.71 1.30
N PHE A 328 -26.62 22.64 0.82
CA PHE A 328 -26.28 21.77 -0.32
C PHE A 328 -26.53 20.28 -0.03
N VAL A 329 -26.33 19.83 1.21
CA VAL A 329 -26.52 18.43 1.59
C VAL A 329 -28.00 18.07 1.75
N LEU A 330 -28.78 18.95 2.40
CA LEU A 330 -30.13 18.67 2.88
C LEU A 330 -31.27 19.18 1.98
N GLU A 331 -31.07 20.25 1.21
CA GLU A 331 -32.17 20.84 0.42
C GLU A 331 -32.52 20.06 -0.87
N ASP A 332 -33.71 20.33 -1.40
CA ASP A 332 -34.19 19.79 -2.66
C ASP A 332 -33.63 20.59 -3.85
N ALA A 333 -33.32 19.90 -4.95
CA ALA A 333 -32.81 20.49 -6.20
C ALA A 333 -33.73 21.60 -6.70
N LYS A 334 -35.04 21.44 -6.52
CA LYS A 334 -36.05 22.40 -6.99
C LYS A 334 -35.92 23.72 -6.23
N VAL A 335 -35.63 23.72 -4.94
CA VAL A 335 -35.45 24.93 -4.12
C VAL A 335 -34.18 25.67 -4.54
N LEU A 336 -33.05 24.96 -4.63
CA LEU A 336 -31.76 25.52 -5.07
C LEU A 336 -31.78 26.00 -6.54
N ARG A 337 -32.55 25.33 -7.42
CA ARG A 337 -32.78 25.79 -8.81
C ARG A 337 -33.73 27.00 -8.88
N THR A 338 -34.63 27.19 -7.92
CA THR A 338 -35.54 28.36 -7.88
C THR A 338 -34.78 29.65 -7.53
N TYR A 339 -33.77 29.58 -6.66
CA TYR A 339 -32.80 30.66 -6.45
C TYR A 339 -32.10 31.07 -7.76
N ARG A 340 -31.87 30.12 -8.68
CA ARG A 340 -31.27 30.35 -10.00
C ARG A 340 -32.21 31.09 -10.97
N THR A 341 -33.51 30.80 -10.96
CA THR A 341 -34.51 31.44 -11.84
C THR A 341 -34.91 32.86 -11.40
N GLY A 342 -34.86 33.16 -10.10
CA GLY A 342 -35.02 34.54 -9.60
C GLY A 342 -33.85 35.47 -9.99
N LEU A 343 -32.64 34.91 -10.11
CA LEU A 343 -31.42 35.58 -10.58
C LEU A 343 -31.34 35.69 -12.11
N SER A 344 -31.87 34.71 -12.86
CA SER A 344 -31.79 34.67 -14.32
C SER A 344 -32.56 35.79 -15.02
N HIS A 345 -33.53 36.42 -14.34
CA HIS A 345 -34.25 37.57 -14.89
C HIS A 345 -33.43 38.87 -14.94
N ARG A 346 -32.31 38.97 -14.20
CA ARG A 346 -31.51 40.20 -14.14
C ARG A 346 -30.27 40.23 -15.06
N ILE A 347 -29.81 39.11 -15.60
CA ILE A 347 -28.54 39.07 -16.36
C ILE A 347 -28.68 38.15 -17.59
N ARG A 348 -28.87 38.72 -18.79
CA ARG A 348 -29.04 37.98 -20.06
C ARG A 348 -27.74 37.45 -20.69
N ASN A 349 -26.55 37.78 -20.17
CA ASN A 349 -25.28 37.60 -20.92
C ASN A 349 -24.13 36.85 -20.21
N VAL A 350 -24.33 36.18 -19.08
CA VAL A 350 -23.26 35.36 -18.45
C VAL A 350 -23.50 33.87 -18.73
N GLN A 351 -22.66 33.25 -19.55
CA GLN A 351 -22.58 31.79 -19.67
C GLN A 351 -22.16 31.20 -18.30
N PHE A 352 -23.11 30.67 -17.54
CA PHE A 352 -22.85 29.98 -16.28
C PHE A 352 -22.09 28.66 -16.55
N SER A 353 -21.04 28.39 -15.76
CA SER A 353 -20.32 27.12 -15.82
C SER A 353 -21.15 26.02 -15.17
N TYR A 354 -21.14 24.80 -15.73
CA TYR A 354 -21.76 23.62 -15.09
C TYR A 354 -21.15 23.26 -13.71
N GLN A 355 -20.01 23.87 -13.35
CA GLN A 355 -19.35 23.72 -12.04
C GLN A 355 -20.13 24.38 -10.89
N ASP A 356 -20.98 25.35 -11.19
CA ASP A 356 -21.88 25.98 -10.22
C ASP A 356 -23.26 25.28 -10.18
N SER A 357 -23.36 24.09 -10.79
CA SER A 357 -24.58 23.32 -10.70
C SER A 357 -24.80 22.90 -9.25
N PRO A 358 -26.03 23.03 -8.72
CA PRO A 358 -26.35 22.56 -7.37
C PRO A 358 -25.92 21.11 -7.15
N GLU A 359 -25.98 20.28 -8.19
CA GLU A 359 -25.64 18.86 -8.14
C GLU A 359 -24.16 18.65 -7.83
N MET A 360 -23.29 19.46 -8.44
CA MET A 360 -21.84 19.43 -8.20
C MET A 360 -21.52 19.91 -6.79
N LEU A 361 -22.11 21.03 -6.36
CA LEU A 361 -21.92 21.59 -5.03
C LEU A 361 -22.41 20.64 -3.92
N LYS A 362 -23.52 19.93 -4.15
CA LYS A 362 -23.99 18.85 -3.26
C LYS A 362 -23.00 17.69 -3.22
N SER A 363 -22.50 17.24 -4.37
CA SER A 363 -21.52 16.15 -4.41
C SER A 363 -20.21 16.53 -3.70
N GLU A 364 -19.75 17.76 -3.84
CA GLU A 364 -18.56 18.27 -3.14
C GLU A 364 -18.79 18.43 -1.64
N ALA A 365 -19.96 18.95 -1.23
CA ALA A 365 -20.35 19.03 0.17
C ALA A 365 -20.41 17.64 0.81
N LEU A 366 -20.98 16.65 0.11
CA LEU A 366 -20.98 15.26 0.54
C LEU A 366 -19.55 14.71 0.65
N ALA A 367 -18.69 14.94 -0.34
CA ALA A 367 -17.29 14.51 -0.29
C ALA A 367 -16.54 15.12 0.91
N ALA A 368 -16.73 16.42 1.15
CA ALA A 368 -16.15 17.12 2.29
C ALA A 368 -16.62 16.51 3.62
N LEU A 369 -17.91 16.24 3.77
CA LEU A 369 -18.44 15.64 4.99
C LEU A 369 -18.02 14.17 5.15
N PHE A 370 -17.96 13.37 4.08
CA PHE A 370 -17.44 12.00 4.17
C PHE A 370 -15.99 11.98 4.64
N ILE A 371 -15.14 12.87 4.12
CA ILE A 371 -13.76 13.02 4.57
C ILE A 371 -13.73 13.39 6.06
N SER A 372 -14.56 14.33 6.50
CA SER A 372 -14.53 14.81 7.88
C SER A 372 -15.01 13.78 8.91
N VAL A 373 -15.86 12.82 8.51
CA VAL A 373 -16.39 11.76 9.38
C VAL A 373 -15.65 10.42 9.24
N SER A 374 -14.55 10.38 8.48
CA SER A 374 -13.77 9.16 8.19
C SER A 374 -12.35 9.27 8.77
N PRO A 375 -12.15 8.99 10.07
CA PRO A 375 -10.85 9.18 10.74
C PRO A 375 -9.75 8.22 10.25
N ASN A 376 -10.15 7.10 9.63
CA ASN A 376 -9.28 6.03 9.17
C ASN A 376 -9.00 6.06 7.67
N LEU A 377 -9.32 7.17 7.00
CA LEU A 377 -9.12 7.29 5.56
C LEU A 377 -7.63 7.18 5.19
N GLU A 378 -7.30 6.23 4.32
CA GLU A 378 -5.93 5.92 3.90
C GLU A 378 -5.65 6.37 2.45
N SER A 379 -6.68 6.32 1.60
CA SER A 379 -6.58 6.68 0.19
C SER A 379 -7.69 7.63 -0.25
N LEU A 380 -7.33 8.60 -1.08
CA LEU A 380 -8.25 9.58 -1.63
C LEU A 380 -8.01 9.76 -3.13
N ALA A 381 -9.04 9.50 -3.92
CA ALA A 381 -9.00 9.74 -5.36
C ALA A 381 -9.84 10.98 -5.71
N LEU A 382 -9.23 11.95 -6.40
CA LEU A 382 -9.83 13.25 -6.71
C LEU A 382 -9.82 13.52 -8.21
N CYS A 383 -10.92 14.02 -8.74
CA CYS A 383 -10.88 14.74 -10.01
C CYS A 383 -10.24 16.13 -9.83
N PRO A 384 -9.77 16.79 -10.91
CA PRO A 384 -9.18 18.13 -10.83
C PRO A 384 -10.10 19.15 -10.14
N LEU A 385 -9.66 19.66 -8.98
CA LEU A 385 -10.36 20.70 -8.21
C LEU A 385 -9.93 22.10 -8.67
N VAL A 386 -8.63 22.26 -8.96
CA VAL A 386 -8.06 23.49 -9.53
C VAL A 386 -7.89 23.32 -11.03
N LYS A 387 -8.37 24.30 -11.83
CA LYS A 387 -8.27 24.24 -13.29
C LYS A 387 -7.16 25.14 -13.85
N PRO A 388 -6.47 24.69 -14.91
CA PRO A 388 -5.38 25.42 -15.54
C PRO A 388 -5.79 26.82 -16.10
N TRP A 389 -6.77 26.91 -16.99
CA TRP A 389 -7.15 28.15 -17.70
C TRP A 389 -8.00 29.14 -16.89
N ARG A 390 -8.35 28.80 -15.64
CA ARG A 390 -9.27 29.58 -14.79
C ARG A 390 -8.79 29.79 -13.34
N GLY A 391 -7.67 29.19 -12.94
CA GLY A 391 -7.23 29.13 -11.54
C GLY A 391 -8.16 28.24 -10.68
N MET A 392 -8.06 28.35 -9.36
CA MET A 392 -9.18 27.98 -8.48
C MET A 392 -10.39 28.74 -9.04
N ASP A 393 -11.50 28.08 -9.32
CA ASP A 393 -12.73 28.69 -9.85
C ASP A 393 -13.39 29.52 -8.71
N VAL A 394 -12.67 30.52 -8.21
CA VAL A 394 -13.12 31.50 -7.22
C VAL A 394 -14.06 32.53 -7.88
N MET A 395 -14.29 32.46 -9.20
CA MET A 395 -14.87 33.56 -9.96
C MET A 395 -16.04 33.12 -10.84
N ARG A 396 -17.23 33.09 -10.24
CA ARG A 396 -18.41 33.78 -10.81
C ARG A 396 -19.64 33.92 -9.91
N MET A 397 -19.68 33.35 -8.71
CA MET A 397 -20.69 33.82 -7.72
C MET A 397 -20.33 35.17 -7.08
N VAL A 398 -19.07 35.61 -7.21
CA VAL A 398 -18.56 36.90 -6.69
C VAL A 398 -19.35 38.11 -7.23
N GLU A 399 -19.89 38.02 -8.45
CA GLU A 399 -20.62 39.15 -9.05
C GLU A 399 -22.12 39.17 -8.71
N ILE A 400 -22.65 38.17 -7.98
CA ILE A 400 -24.11 38.05 -7.81
C ILE A 400 -24.56 38.11 -6.34
N THR A 401 -23.66 37.87 -5.38
CA THR A 401 -23.95 38.01 -3.94
C THR A 401 -22.94 38.95 -3.30
N ASN A 402 -23.21 40.26 -3.22
CA ASN A 402 -22.51 41.25 -2.39
C ASN A 402 -21.01 40.94 -2.06
N ASN A 403 -20.16 40.71 -3.07
CA ASN A 403 -18.73 40.41 -2.90
C ASN A 403 -18.35 39.10 -2.17
N ASP A 404 -19.26 38.19 -1.83
CA ASP A 404 -18.91 36.92 -1.18
C ASP A 404 -18.42 35.87 -2.19
N ILE A 405 -17.13 35.56 -2.10
CA ILE A 405 -16.47 34.48 -2.82
C ILE A 405 -17.04 33.13 -2.39
N VAL A 406 -17.50 32.33 -3.35
CA VAL A 406 -17.98 30.97 -3.10
C VAL A 406 -16.88 30.00 -3.43
N VAL A 407 -16.21 29.50 -2.40
CA VAL A 407 -15.24 28.42 -2.57
C VAL A 407 -15.99 27.09 -2.56
N PRO A 408 -15.72 26.18 -3.52
CA PRO A 408 -16.32 24.86 -3.52
C PRO A 408 -15.99 24.09 -2.22
N PRO A 409 -16.97 23.42 -1.56
CA PRO A 409 -16.81 22.89 -0.20
C PRO A 409 -15.63 21.93 -0.02
N LEU A 410 -15.36 21.07 -1.00
CA LEU A 410 -14.29 20.09 -0.90
C LEU A 410 -12.91 20.75 -0.98
N ALA A 411 -12.73 21.70 -1.89
CA ALA A 411 -11.48 22.45 -2.01
C ALA A 411 -11.21 23.28 -0.75
N GLU A 412 -12.25 23.89 -0.19
CA GLU A 412 -12.16 24.67 1.04
C GLU A 412 -11.77 23.81 2.25
N LEU A 413 -12.38 22.63 2.41
CA LEU A 413 -12.01 21.68 3.46
C LEU A 413 -10.53 21.30 3.37
N LEU A 414 -10.07 20.88 2.18
CA LEU A 414 -8.69 20.46 1.98
C LEU A 414 -7.71 21.59 2.30
N ASN A 415 -8.01 22.81 1.84
CA ASN A 415 -7.20 23.99 2.14
C ASN A 415 -7.11 24.27 3.66
N ARG A 416 -8.22 24.20 4.39
CA ARG A 416 -8.25 24.41 5.85
C ARG A 416 -7.43 23.37 6.61
N ILE A 417 -7.52 22.10 6.21
CA ILE A 417 -6.75 21.00 6.82
C ILE A 417 -5.26 21.17 6.50
N ASN A 418 -4.94 21.45 5.23
CA ASN A 418 -3.57 21.59 4.76
C ASN A 418 -2.81 22.72 5.48
N PHE A 419 -3.44 23.85 5.74
CA PHE A 419 -2.82 24.95 6.49
C PHE A 419 -3.05 24.88 8.00
N ASN A 420 -3.57 23.75 8.51
CA ASN A 420 -3.87 23.52 9.93
C ASN A 420 -4.69 24.66 10.57
N VAL A 421 -5.59 25.26 9.78
CA VAL A 421 -6.50 26.32 10.24
C VAL A 421 -7.51 25.73 11.23
N VAL A 422 -7.81 24.44 11.07
CA VAL A 422 -8.80 23.69 11.85
C VAL A 422 -8.14 22.49 12.49
N LYS A 423 -8.31 22.32 13.80
CA LYS A 423 -7.93 21.08 14.49
C LYS A 423 -8.94 19.98 14.14
N THR A 424 -8.55 19.05 13.29
CA THR A 424 -9.36 17.89 12.91
C THR A 424 -8.52 16.62 12.85
N GLU A 425 -9.17 15.48 13.09
CA GLU A 425 -8.57 14.15 12.90
C GLU A 425 -8.69 13.67 11.44
N ALA A 426 -9.45 14.39 10.61
CA ALA A 426 -9.62 14.08 9.20
C ALA A 426 -8.29 14.15 8.45
N LEU A 427 -8.08 13.22 7.51
CA LEU A 427 -6.87 13.10 6.67
C LEU A 427 -5.55 12.85 7.42
N MET A 428 -5.56 12.72 8.76
CA MET A 428 -4.35 12.46 9.54
C MET A 428 -3.72 11.09 9.21
N ARG A 429 -4.50 10.13 8.70
CA ARG A 429 -4.03 8.80 8.28
C ARG A 429 -3.91 8.64 6.77
N LEU A 430 -4.19 9.70 6.01
CA LEU A 430 -4.15 9.65 4.55
C LEU A 430 -2.71 9.46 4.07
N ARG A 431 -2.46 8.41 3.30
CA ARG A 431 -1.15 8.09 2.73
C ARG A 431 -1.10 8.23 1.22
N HIS A 432 -2.22 7.98 0.54
CA HIS A 432 -2.24 7.86 -0.90
C HIS A 432 -3.25 8.83 -1.52
N ILE A 433 -2.80 9.61 -2.51
CA ILE A 433 -3.69 10.43 -3.34
C ILE A 433 -3.55 10.03 -4.80
N LYS A 434 -4.70 9.83 -5.46
CA LYS A 434 -4.78 9.57 -6.90
C LYS A 434 -5.55 10.70 -7.58
N PHE A 435 -4.99 11.30 -8.62
CA PHE A 435 -5.76 12.21 -9.48
C PHE A 435 -6.37 11.44 -10.66
N ILE A 436 -7.69 11.53 -10.80
CA ILE A 436 -8.45 10.90 -11.88
C ILE A 436 -8.69 11.94 -12.98
N LEU A 437 -8.06 11.75 -14.13
CA LEU A 437 -8.25 12.56 -15.34
C LEU A 437 -9.21 11.84 -16.31
N LYS A 438 -9.87 12.57 -17.22
CA LYS A 438 -10.90 11.98 -18.08
C LYS A 438 -10.29 11.14 -19.20
N LYS A 439 -11.11 10.23 -19.73
CA LYS A 439 -10.97 9.66 -21.07
C LYS A 439 -11.99 10.37 -21.97
N ARG A 440 -11.58 11.33 -22.82
CA ARG A 440 -12.49 11.97 -23.77
C ARG A 440 -12.97 10.95 -24.80
N ALA A 441 -14.25 10.61 -24.79
CA ALA A 441 -14.86 9.68 -25.75
C ALA A 441 -15.53 10.36 -26.96
N SER A 442 -15.28 11.64 -27.23
CA SER A 442 -15.98 12.33 -28.33
C SER A 442 -15.15 13.39 -29.06
N TRP A 443 -15.02 13.15 -30.37
CA TRP A 443 -14.67 14.01 -31.52
C TRP A 443 -13.31 14.72 -31.54
N SER A 444 -12.64 14.93 -30.40
CA SER A 444 -11.25 15.37 -30.37
C SER A 444 -10.36 14.20 -29.93
N SER A 445 -9.48 13.73 -30.83
CA SER A 445 -8.57 12.58 -30.71
C SER A 445 -7.49 12.67 -29.61
N TYR A 446 -7.68 13.49 -28.58
CA TYR A 446 -6.68 13.66 -27.52
C TYR A 446 -6.86 12.59 -26.44
N ALA A 447 -5.87 11.73 -26.31
CA ALA A 447 -5.80 10.72 -25.26
C ALA A 447 -5.41 11.25 -23.87
N TYR A 448 -5.08 12.55 -23.77
CA TYR A 448 -4.53 13.19 -22.59
C TYR A 448 -5.34 14.42 -22.18
N ASP A 449 -5.40 14.69 -20.88
CA ASP A 449 -6.12 15.82 -20.28
C ASP A 449 -5.15 16.83 -19.66
N SER A 450 -5.33 18.12 -19.98
CA SER A 450 -4.54 19.19 -19.39
C SER A 450 -4.85 19.35 -17.90
N PHE A 451 -3.83 19.25 -17.04
CA PHE A 451 -3.99 19.24 -15.59
C PHE A 451 -2.98 20.16 -14.86
N ALA A 452 -3.45 20.83 -13.82
CA ALA A 452 -2.69 21.76 -12.98
C ALA A 452 -2.28 21.06 -11.68
N LEU A 453 -1.43 20.02 -11.77
CA LEU A 453 -1.05 19.19 -10.62
C LEU A 453 -0.40 20.01 -9.50
N LEU A 454 0.59 20.86 -9.82
CA LEU A 454 1.26 21.73 -8.84
C LEU A 454 0.28 22.59 -8.03
N GLU A 455 -0.76 23.11 -8.68
CA GLU A 455 -1.79 23.93 -8.04
C GLU A 455 -2.73 23.09 -7.19
N ASN A 456 -3.08 21.87 -7.62
CA ASN A 456 -3.86 20.95 -6.80
C ASN A 456 -3.05 20.44 -5.61
N LEU A 457 -1.71 20.33 -5.71
CA LEU A 457 -0.84 20.01 -4.59
C LEU A 457 -0.88 21.08 -3.49
N ASN A 458 -1.15 22.36 -3.79
CA ASN A 458 -1.31 23.38 -2.75
C ASN A 458 -2.45 23.08 -1.77
N LEU A 459 -3.41 22.24 -2.16
CA LEU A 459 -4.52 21.83 -1.28
C LEU A 459 -4.14 20.70 -0.31
N ILE A 460 -2.99 20.03 -0.51
CA ILE A 460 -2.68 18.75 0.17
C ILE A 460 -1.20 18.57 0.55
N HIS A 461 -0.28 19.43 0.09
CA HIS A 461 1.16 19.20 0.22
C HIS A 461 1.69 19.17 1.65
N GLN A 462 1.01 19.80 2.61
CA GLN A 462 1.39 19.83 4.04
C GLN A 462 0.71 18.74 4.88
N LEU A 463 -0.08 17.85 4.26
CA LEU A 463 -0.68 16.74 4.99
C LEU A 463 0.42 15.87 5.64
N PRO A 464 0.29 15.54 6.94
CA PRO A 464 1.41 15.08 7.75
C PRO A 464 1.93 13.70 7.33
N ASN A 465 1.04 12.79 6.93
CA ASN A 465 1.38 11.40 6.60
C ASN A 465 1.17 11.05 5.12
N LEU A 466 1.06 12.06 4.25
CA LEU A 466 0.90 11.83 2.82
C LEU A 466 2.20 11.29 2.22
N GLU A 467 2.16 10.07 1.71
CA GLU A 467 3.33 9.33 1.22
C GLU A 467 3.42 9.32 -0.30
N SER A 468 2.29 9.14 -1.01
CA SER A 468 2.29 8.94 -2.45
C SER A 468 1.27 9.77 -3.21
N VAL A 469 1.66 10.21 -4.39
CA VAL A 469 0.76 10.82 -5.38
C VAL A 469 0.85 10.06 -6.70
N ARG A 470 -0.31 9.71 -7.27
CA ARG A 470 -0.43 9.03 -8.57
C ARG A 470 -1.31 9.81 -9.54
N ILE A 471 -0.86 9.94 -10.79
CA ILE A 471 -1.58 10.58 -11.89
C ILE A 471 -1.42 9.73 -13.15
N VAL A 472 -2.50 9.61 -13.93
CA VAL A 472 -2.50 8.91 -15.22
C VAL A 472 -3.13 9.81 -16.28
N GLY A 473 -2.55 9.88 -17.49
CA GLY A 473 -3.21 10.54 -18.64
C GLY A 473 -3.09 12.07 -18.67
N MET A 474 -2.06 12.65 -18.06
CA MET A 474 -1.90 14.10 -17.93
C MET A 474 -1.13 14.71 -19.11
N THR A 475 -1.57 15.88 -19.57
CA THR A 475 -0.68 16.86 -20.20
C THR A 475 -0.52 18.08 -19.30
N GLU A 476 0.62 18.75 -19.37
CA GLU A 476 0.71 20.08 -18.78
C GLU A 476 -0.15 21.10 -19.56
N MET A 477 -0.53 22.18 -18.90
CA MET A 477 -1.04 23.36 -19.59
C MET A 477 0.14 24.22 -20.04
N ASP A 478 0.09 24.70 -21.29
CA ASP A 478 1.15 25.53 -21.84
C ASP A 478 1.28 26.84 -21.04
N LEU A 479 2.41 27.00 -20.35
CA LEU A 479 2.79 28.20 -19.58
C LEU A 479 2.69 29.50 -20.42
N CYS A 480 2.77 29.40 -21.75
CA CYS A 480 2.68 30.53 -22.66
C CYS A 480 1.28 31.17 -22.74
N GLU A 481 0.19 30.43 -22.52
CA GLU A 481 -1.17 31.01 -22.54
C GLU A 481 -1.50 31.81 -21.26
N LEU A 482 -0.72 31.66 -20.19
CA LEU A 482 -0.91 32.37 -18.92
C LEU A 482 -0.20 33.72 -18.84
N PHE A 483 0.80 34.01 -19.67
CA PHE A 483 1.38 35.36 -19.72
C PHE A 483 0.38 36.42 -20.24
N ALA A 484 -0.77 36.01 -20.77
CA ALA A 484 -1.90 36.88 -21.07
C ALA A 484 -2.71 37.30 -19.82
N VAL A 485 -2.50 36.67 -18.66
CA VAL A 485 -3.22 36.97 -17.41
C VAL A 485 -2.20 37.03 -16.27
N ASN A 486 -1.87 38.24 -15.80
CA ASN A 486 -1.02 38.51 -14.62
C ASN A 486 -1.52 37.82 -13.33
N ARG A 487 -1.39 36.49 -13.22
CA ARG A 487 -1.66 35.74 -11.99
C ARG A 487 -0.38 35.04 -11.54
N PRO A 488 0.14 35.36 -10.34
CA PRO A 488 1.29 34.66 -9.82
C PRO A 488 0.92 33.19 -9.60
N PHE A 489 1.67 32.31 -10.24
CA PHE A 489 1.62 30.88 -10.01
C PHE A 489 1.91 30.61 -8.53
N LEU A 490 0.92 30.11 -7.76
CA LEU A 490 1.19 29.62 -6.40
C LEU A 490 1.87 28.25 -6.53
N ARG A 491 3.20 28.25 -6.49
CA ARG A 491 4.00 27.01 -6.42
C ARG A 491 3.98 26.53 -4.98
N PRO A 492 3.81 25.22 -4.71
CA PRO A 492 4.17 24.70 -3.40
C PRO A 492 5.65 25.04 -3.14
N CYS A 493 5.97 25.46 -1.92
CA CYS A 493 7.35 25.78 -1.59
C CYS A 493 8.25 24.54 -1.80
N PRO A 494 9.51 24.72 -2.26
CA PRO A 494 10.50 23.65 -2.28
C PRO A 494 10.60 22.93 -0.94
N LYS A 495 10.82 21.62 -0.97
CA LYS A 495 10.98 20.78 0.23
C LYS A 495 9.86 20.95 1.27
N SER A 496 8.63 21.24 0.83
CA SER A 496 7.49 21.45 1.74
C SER A 496 6.69 20.17 2.01
N THR A 497 6.71 19.19 1.10
CA THR A 497 5.86 18.01 1.22
C THR A 497 6.56 16.77 1.78
N ASN A 498 5.78 15.93 2.46
CA ASN A 498 6.19 14.61 2.94
C ASN A 498 5.99 13.50 1.88
N ILE A 499 5.40 13.83 0.72
CA ILE A 499 5.30 12.91 -0.42
C ILE A 499 6.70 12.40 -0.76
N ASN A 500 6.83 11.08 -0.78
CA ASN A 500 8.07 10.38 -1.08
C ASN A 500 7.93 9.39 -2.23
N LYS A 501 6.72 9.21 -2.77
CA LYS A 501 6.45 8.43 -3.99
C LYS A 501 5.66 9.25 -5.00
N ILE A 502 6.18 9.41 -6.20
CA ILE A 502 5.48 10.08 -7.30
C ILE A 502 5.36 9.12 -8.46
N HIS A 503 4.12 8.88 -8.91
CA HIS A 503 3.84 8.05 -10.08
C HIS A 503 3.06 8.86 -11.10
N ILE A 504 3.71 9.18 -12.21
CA ILE A 504 3.12 9.89 -13.35
C ILE A 504 3.16 8.94 -14.53
N GLU A 505 1.98 8.53 -14.97
CA GLU A 505 1.83 7.44 -15.93
C GLU A 505 1.08 7.92 -17.16
N PHE A 506 1.45 7.40 -18.33
CA PHE A 506 0.77 7.72 -19.59
C PHE A 506 0.58 9.24 -19.78
N SER A 507 1.64 10.04 -19.59
CA SER A 507 1.54 11.50 -19.47
C SER A 507 2.65 12.26 -20.20
N TYR A 508 2.33 13.45 -20.74
CA TYR A 508 3.25 14.33 -21.47
C TYR A 508 3.42 15.68 -20.74
N VAL A 509 4.56 15.87 -20.08
CA VAL A 509 4.89 17.09 -19.30
C VAL A 509 6.32 17.51 -19.59
N ARG A 510 6.65 18.81 -19.52
CA ARG A 510 8.01 19.29 -19.77
C ARG A 510 8.95 19.00 -18.61
N THR A 511 10.25 19.04 -18.89
CA THR A 511 11.30 18.84 -17.89
C THR A 511 11.17 19.76 -16.68
N ARG A 512 10.91 21.06 -16.87
CA ARG A 512 10.69 22.00 -15.76
C ARG A 512 9.54 21.63 -14.86
N TYR A 513 8.50 21.02 -15.41
CA TYR A 513 7.38 20.57 -14.60
C TYR A 513 7.81 19.45 -13.64
N LEU A 514 8.56 18.47 -14.15
CA LEU A 514 9.11 17.37 -13.35
C LEU A 514 10.15 17.87 -12.33
N GLU A 515 11.04 18.78 -12.72
CA GLU A 515 12.02 19.39 -11.82
C GLU A 515 11.33 20.06 -10.62
N LEU A 516 10.27 20.86 -10.87
CA LEU A 516 9.49 21.51 -9.82
C LEU A 516 8.82 20.47 -8.91
N LEU A 517 8.22 19.42 -9.46
CA LEU A 517 7.59 18.36 -8.66
C LEU A 517 8.58 17.61 -7.76
N ILE A 518 9.76 17.30 -8.30
CA ILE A 518 10.85 16.63 -7.56
C ILE A 518 11.32 17.54 -6.43
N ASP A 519 11.48 18.84 -6.68
CA ASP A 519 12.00 19.80 -5.71
C ASP A 519 11.04 20.05 -4.53
N VAL A 520 9.72 19.98 -4.75
CA VAL A 520 8.70 20.12 -3.69
C VAL A 520 8.86 19.06 -2.59
N CYS A 521 9.39 17.87 -2.91
CA CYS A 521 9.55 16.74 -1.99
C CYS A 521 10.74 16.92 -1.04
N LYS A 522 10.52 16.79 0.28
CA LYS A 522 11.61 16.75 1.28
C LYS A 522 12.57 15.58 1.02
N ARG A 523 12.00 14.41 0.79
CA ARG A 523 12.73 13.16 0.54
C ARG A 523 11.96 12.31 -0.47
N LEU A 524 12.53 12.07 -1.65
CA LEU A 524 11.90 11.27 -2.70
C LEU A 524 12.54 9.87 -2.72
N ARG A 525 11.72 8.82 -2.58
CA ARG A 525 12.13 7.41 -2.56
C ARG A 525 11.75 6.67 -3.83
N GLU A 526 10.57 6.93 -4.38
CA GLU A 526 10.10 6.29 -5.60
C GLU A 526 9.67 7.35 -6.62
N PHE A 527 10.17 7.24 -7.84
CA PHE A 527 9.79 8.11 -8.93
C PHE A 527 9.51 7.31 -10.19
N THR A 528 8.28 7.38 -10.69
CA THR A 528 7.86 6.79 -11.95
C THR A 528 7.39 7.88 -12.91
N TYR A 529 7.94 7.90 -14.12
CA TYR A 529 7.45 8.72 -15.22
C TYR A 529 7.46 7.93 -16.53
N TRP A 530 6.29 7.78 -17.16
CA TRP A 530 6.24 7.22 -18.50
C TRP A 530 5.19 7.88 -19.40
N THR A 531 5.55 8.00 -20.68
CA THR A 531 4.76 8.68 -21.73
C THR A 531 3.69 7.79 -22.36
N GLY A 532 3.97 6.49 -22.45
CA GLY A 532 3.07 5.47 -23.00
C GLY A 532 3.04 5.41 -24.52
N PRO A 533 2.46 4.34 -25.11
CA PRO A 533 2.43 4.17 -26.55
C PRO A 533 1.66 5.30 -27.25
N VAL A 534 2.24 5.79 -28.35
CA VAL A 534 1.61 6.76 -29.25
C VAL A 534 0.29 6.16 -29.77
N LEU A 535 -0.84 6.69 -29.31
CA LEU A 535 -2.17 6.15 -29.60
C LEU A 535 -2.64 6.37 -31.05
N ASP A 536 -1.91 7.17 -31.83
CA ASP A 536 -2.21 7.43 -33.23
C ASP A 536 -1.05 7.02 -34.14
N LYS A 537 -1.28 6.02 -35.01
CA LYS A 537 -0.31 5.55 -36.01
C LYS A 537 0.17 6.65 -36.96
N TYR A 538 -0.53 7.78 -37.03
CA TYR A 538 -0.27 8.87 -37.97
C TYR A 538 0.46 10.07 -37.37
N TYR A 539 0.74 10.09 -36.06
CA TYR A 539 1.31 11.27 -35.39
C TYR A 539 2.26 10.92 -34.23
N SER A 540 3.56 10.72 -34.51
CA SER A 540 4.62 10.81 -33.49
C SER A 540 4.66 12.25 -32.97
N ASN A 541 4.49 12.49 -31.65
CA ASN A 541 4.34 13.79 -30.96
C ASN A 541 4.52 15.05 -31.84
N PRO A 542 3.58 15.36 -32.75
CA PRO A 542 3.81 16.34 -33.83
C PRO A 542 3.76 17.79 -33.33
N ARG A 543 3.48 17.98 -32.03
CA ARG A 543 3.31 19.28 -31.38
C ARG A 543 4.42 19.60 -30.37
N GLN A 544 5.45 18.76 -30.25
CA GLN A 544 6.50 18.92 -29.22
C GLN A 544 5.89 19.07 -27.81
N LEU A 545 4.80 18.33 -27.51
CA LEU A 545 4.19 18.37 -26.20
C LEU A 545 5.11 17.69 -25.19
N GLY A 546 5.38 18.38 -24.08
CA GLY A 546 6.10 17.79 -22.94
C GLY A 546 7.52 17.33 -23.26
N VAL A 547 8.26 18.08 -24.08
CA VAL A 547 9.66 17.77 -24.39
C VAL A 547 10.49 17.65 -23.10
N ILE A 548 11.22 16.55 -22.98
CA ILE A 548 12.10 16.21 -21.87
C ILE A 548 13.56 16.40 -22.30
N ALA A 549 14.23 17.37 -21.69
CA ALA A 549 15.67 17.57 -21.73
C ALA A 549 16.35 16.57 -20.76
N PRO A 550 17.08 15.55 -21.26
CA PRO A 550 17.62 14.48 -20.41
C PRO A 550 18.61 14.98 -19.36
N GLU A 551 19.42 15.98 -19.68
CA GLU A 551 20.41 16.55 -18.74
C GLU A 551 19.73 17.32 -17.59
N THR A 552 18.76 18.17 -17.90
CA THR A 552 17.99 18.89 -16.88
C THR A 552 17.24 17.91 -15.96
N LEU A 553 16.65 16.85 -16.51
CA LEU A 553 16.02 15.79 -15.72
C LEU A 553 17.04 15.06 -14.84
N ALA A 554 18.22 14.73 -15.37
CA ALA A 554 19.30 14.10 -14.62
C ALA A 554 19.72 14.94 -13.41
N ARG A 555 19.89 16.26 -13.60
CA ARG A 555 20.21 17.23 -12.54
C ARG A 555 19.14 17.25 -11.45
N ALA A 556 17.86 17.27 -11.84
CA ALA A 556 16.75 17.22 -10.92
C ALA A 556 16.75 15.91 -10.09
N LEU A 557 16.98 14.76 -10.73
CA LEU A 557 17.03 13.46 -10.04
C LEU A 557 18.25 13.32 -9.12
N LEU A 558 19.42 13.83 -9.54
CA LEU A 558 20.65 13.84 -8.74
C LEU A 558 20.51 14.64 -7.43
N SER A 559 19.63 15.65 -7.40
CA SER A 559 19.28 16.35 -6.17
C SER A 559 18.68 15.43 -5.09
N LYS A 560 18.16 14.25 -5.48
CA LYS A 560 17.56 13.23 -4.59
C LYS A 560 18.37 11.93 -4.52
N ARG A 561 19.63 11.94 -4.96
CA ARG A 561 20.50 10.74 -5.10
C ARG A 561 20.68 9.89 -3.84
N HIS A 562 20.59 10.50 -2.66
CA HIS A 562 20.74 9.81 -1.37
C HIS A 562 19.44 9.20 -0.85
N SER A 563 18.29 9.60 -1.38
CA SER A 563 17.00 9.12 -0.91
C SER A 563 16.25 8.23 -1.90
N LEU A 564 16.56 8.33 -3.19
CA LEU A 564 15.86 7.63 -4.24
C LEU A 564 16.22 6.13 -4.21
N GLU A 565 15.23 5.29 -3.95
CA GLU A 565 15.32 3.84 -3.79
C GLU A 565 14.82 3.09 -5.04
N SER A 566 13.86 3.67 -5.78
CA SER A 566 13.33 3.15 -7.03
C SER A 566 13.16 4.26 -8.07
N LEU A 567 13.69 4.05 -9.27
CA LEU A 567 13.56 4.96 -10.41
C LEU A 567 13.05 4.20 -11.63
N ASP A 568 11.99 4.72 -12.24
CA ASP A 568 11.33 4.08 -13.37
C ASP A 568 10.94 5.11 -14.44
N LEU A 569 11.72 5.19 -15.52
CA LEU A 569 11.52 6.16 -16.61
C LEU A 569 11.37 5.49 -17.97
N GLU A 570 10.30 5.82 -18.68
CA GLU A 570 10.07 5.40 -20.06
C GLU A 570 9.56 6.59 -20.89
N ILE A 571 10.48 7.22 -21.61
CA ILE A 571 10.25 8.46 -22.36
C ILE A 571 10.52 8.17 -23.83
N ASP A 572 9.47 8.09 -24.66
CA ASP A 572 9.62 7.71 -26.06
C ASP A 572 9.77 8.94 -26.96
N ASP A 573 8.68 9.41 -27.57
CA ASP A 573 8.64 10.49 -28.57
C ASP A 573 8.65 11.91 -27.97
N ALA A 574 8.87 12.01 -26.65
CA ALA A 574 8.97 13.27 -25.92
C ALA A 574 10.42 13.64 -25.54
N MET A 575 11.44 12.87 -25.92
CA MET A 575 12.85 13.22 -25.59
C MET A 575 13.41 14.29 -26.53
N ALA A 576 14.02 15.33 -25.95
CA ALA A 576 14.86 16.29 -26.67
C ALA A 576 16.20 15.65 -27.09
N ASP A 577 16.97 16.37 -27.90
CA ASP A 577 18.38 16.04 -28.10
C ASP A 577 19.12 16.08 -26.75
N PHE A 578 20.01 15.11 -26.53
CA PHE A 578 20.73 14.97 -25.26
C PHE A 578 21.61 16.17 -24.89
N ASP A 579 21.95 17.01 -25.87
CA ASP A 579 22.72 18.25 -25.71
C ASP A 579 21.82 19.48 -25.42
N THR A 580 20.49 19.28 -25.30
CA THR A 580 19.53 20.35 -25.00
C THR A 580 19.56 20.68 -23.52
N GLU A 581 20.21 21.78 -23.15
CA GLU A 581 20.10 22.38 -21.83
C GLU A 581 19.00 23.45 -21.79
N GLU A 582 18.14 23.38 -20.78
CA GLU A 582 17.21 24.46 -20.49
C GLU A 582 17.88 25.43 -19.48
N PRO A 583 17.66 26.75 -19.59
CA PRO A 583 18.24 27.72 -18.65
C PRO A 583 17.69 27.56 -17.22
N PRO A 584 18.53 27.70 -16.17
CA PRO A 584 18.12 27.46 -14.78
C PRO A 584 16.95 28.37 -14.36
N LEU A 585 16.08 27.85 -13.49
CA LEU A 585 14.96 28.62 -12.95
C LEU A 585 15.49 29.85 -12.18
N PRO A 586 14.87 31.04 -12.33
CA PRO A 586 15.27 32.22 -11.59
C PRO A 586 15.15 31.97 -10.08
N HIS A 587 16.24 32.18 -9.35
CA HIS A 587 16.30 32.03 -7.89
C HIS A 587 15.24 32.92 -7.23
N GLN A 588 14.22 32.33 -6.61
CA GLN A 588 13.38 33.06 -5.66
C GLN A 588 14.07 33.07 -4.30
N PRO A 589 14.27 34.25 -3.67
CA PRO A 589 14.91 34.32 -2.37
C PRO A 589 14.03 33.60 -1.34
N SER A 590 14.56 32.53 -0.75
CA SER A 590 13.94 31.85 0.39
C SER A 590 13.78 32.85 1.54
N ARG A 591 12.55 33.27 1.82
CA ARG A 591 12.25 34.05 3.03
C ARG A 591 12.30 33.11 4.24
N GLY A 592 13.45 33.10 4.90
CA GLY A 592 13.63 32.60 6.27
C GLY A 592 13.76 31.09 6.42
N GLY A 593 14.99 30.61 6.54
CA GLY A 593 15.32 29.26 6.99
C GLY A 593 16.80 29.18 7.29
N GLN A 594 17.15 28.96 8.54
CA GLN A 594 18.52 28.95 9.05
C GLN A 594 19.38 27.91 8.31
N ASN A 595 20.62 28.30 8.05
CA ASN A 595 21.69 27.45 7.54
C ASN A 595 21.91 26.26 8.49
N HIS A 596 21.33 25.12 8.16
CA HIS A 596 21.80 23.82 8.58
C HIS A 596 21.80 22.94 7.35
N ASP A 597 22.99 22.75 6.77
CA ASP A 597 23.50 21.48 6.27
C ASP A 597 24.91 21.77 5.72
N ALA A 598 25.88 21.69 6.63
CA ALA A 598 27.28 21.54 6.28
C ALA A 598 27.50 20.06 5.98
N GLU A 599 27.19 19.61 4.77
CA GLU A 599 27.72 18.37 4.21
C GLU A 599 28.47 18.70 2.92
N SER A 600 29.73 18.29 2.91
CA SER A 600 30.71 18.53 1.86
C SER A 600 30.32 17.79 0.58
N ASP A 601 29.55 18.44 -0.29
CA ASP A 601 29.16 17.87 -1.57
C ASP A 601 29.81 18.62 -2.74
N ILE A 602 30.43 17.84 -3.63
CA ILE A 602 30.82 18.26 -4.97
C ILE A 602 29.56 18.87 -5.64
N PRO A 603 29.64 20.07 -6.25
CA PRO A 603 28.51 20.68 -6.95
C PRO A 603 27.85 19.69 -7.92
N ILE A 604 26.51 19.63 -7.96
CA ILE A 604 25.78 18.70 -8.84
C ILE A 604 26.22 18.85 -10.31
N GLU A 605 26.57 20.07 -10.71
CA GLU A 605 27.12 20.41 -12.03
C GLU A 605 28.40 19.63 -12.36
N ASN A 606 29.25 19.36 -11.38
CA ASN A 606 30.48 18.59 -11.55
C ASN A 606 30.24 17.07 -11.60
N LEU A 607 29.04 16.60 -11.24
CA LEU A 607 28.68 15.17 -11.28
C LEU A 607 28.14 14.72 -12.65
N ILE A 608 27.69 15.65 -13.49
CA ILE A 608 27.15 15.37 -14.84
C ILE A 608 28.24 15.38 -15.92
N GLY A 609 29.53 15.44 -15.53
CA GLY A 609 30.66 15.40 -16.46
C GLY A 609 30.73 14.13 -17.33
N ALA A 610 31.77 14.00 -18.15
CA ALA A 610 31.90 12.97 -19.20
C ALA A 610 31.84 11.49 -18.74
N GLY A 611 31.65 11.18 -17.46
CA GLY A 611 31.41 9.85 -16.91
C GLY A 611 30.02 9.76 -16.31
N GLY A 612 29.26 8.71 -16.67
CA GLY A 612 27.87 8.56 -16.24
C GLY A 612 27.65 8.70 -14.74
N PHE A 613 26.48 9.22 -14.38
CA PHE A 613 26.18 9.71 -13.03
C PHE A 613 25.35 8.73 -12.20
N LEU A 614 24.94 7.58 -12.75
CA LEU A 614 24.16 6.55 -12.04
C LEU A 614 24.84 6.07 -10.74
N VAL A 615 26.18 6.08 -10.70
CA VAL A 615 26.97 5.67 -9.53
C VAL A 615 26.70 6.54 -8.30
N HIS A 616 26.28 7.79 -8.50
CA HIS A 616 26.01 8.72 -7.41
C HIS A 616 24.70 8.43 -6.68
N PHE A 617 23.83 7.57 -7.23
CA PHE A 617 22.61 7.12 -6.57
C PHE A 617 22.87 6.04 -5.52
N THR A 618 23.37 6.47 -4.37
CA THR A 618 23.81 5.58 -3.27
C THR A 618 22.70 4.72 -2.63
N SER A 619 21.43 5.12 -2.77
CA SER A 619 20.28 4.39 -2.19
C SER A 619 19.47 3.61 -3.22
N LEU A 620 19.79 3.70 -4.52
CA LEU A 620 18.96 3.15 -5.58
C LEU A 620 19.12 1.63 -5.65
N THR A 621 17.99 0.94 -5.51
CA THR A 621 17.90 -0.54 -5.52
C THR A 621 17.18 -1.06 -6.76
N ARG A 622 16.26 -0.28 -7.33
CA ARG A 622 15.51 -0.64 -8.54
C ARG A 622 15.65 0.44 -9.59
N LEU A 623 16.02 0.06 -10.80
CA LEU A 623 16.17 0.95 -11.94
C LEU A 623 15.47 0.35 -13.17
N THR A 624 14.52 1.09 -13.72
CA THR A 624 13.90 0.80 -15.02
C THR A 624 14.11 2.00 -15.92
N LEU A 625 14.76 1.81 -17.07
CA LEU A 625 15.01 2.86 -18.06
C LEU A 625 14.81 2.31 -19.47
N ASN A 626 14.39 3.16 -20.41
CA ASN A 626 14.56 2.84 -21.82
C ASN A 626 16.06 2.79 -22.20
N LEU A 627 16.38 2.04 -23.26
CA LEU A 627 17.77 1.76 -23.67
C LEU A 627 18.62 3.03 -23.85
N ARG A 628 18.04 4.08 -24.43
CA ARG A 628 18.75 5.34 -24.72
C ARG A 628 19.09 6.11 -23.45
N LEU A 629 18.14 6.27 -22.52
CA LEU A 629 18.40 6.93 -21.23
C LEU A 629 19.35 6.11 -20.38
N PHE A 630 19.26 4.78 -20.41
CA PHE A 630 20.19 3.91 -19.69
C PHE A 630 21.65 4.19 -20.09
N PHE A 631 21.96 4.14 -21.39
CA PHE A 631 23.33 4.42 -21.84
C PHE A 631 23.76 5.86 -21.57
N TYR A 632 22.88 6.83 -21.77
CA TYR A 632 23.19 8.23 -21.46
C TYR A 632 23.52 8.40 -19.97
N PHE A 633 22.68 7.90 -19.07
CA PHE A 633 22.87 8.03 -17.62
C PHE A 633 24.08 7.22 -17.13
N ALA A 634 24.34 6.06 -17.72
CA ALA A 634 25.43 5.18 -17.33
C ALA A 634 26.78 5.57 -17.93
N THR A 635 26.84 6.19 -19.11
CA THR A 635 28.12 6.45 -19.79
C THR A 635 28.44 7.94 -19.95
N GLY A 636 27.44 8.81 -19.87
CA GLY A 636 27.57 10.24 -20.19
C GLY A 636 27.78 10.51 -21.69
N ILE A 637 27.68 9.48 -22.54
CA ILE A 637 27.89 9.58 -23.99
C ILE A 637 26.53 9.66 -24.67
N ASN A 638 26.35 10.67 -25.52
CA ASN A 638 25.17 10.81 -26.36
C ASN A 638 25.09 9.60 -27.34
N PRO A 639 24.02 8.78 -27.30
CA PRO A 639 23.90 7.56 -28.11
C PRO A 639 23.90 7.80 -29.64
N VAL A 640 23.84 9.05 -30.10
CA VAL A 640 23.80 9.39 -31.54
C VAL A 640 25.20 9.59 -32.16
N SER A 641 26.28 9.54 -31.38
CA SER A 641 27.63 9.95 -31.85
C SER A 641 28.50 8.84 -32.49
N VAL A 642 27.95 7.66 -32.84
CA VAL A 642 28.70 6.63 -33.59
C VAL A 642 28.30 6.66 -35.07
N GLY A 643 29.24 7.09 -35.90
CA GLY A 643 29.01 7.63 -37.25
C GLY A 643 28.34 6.71 -38.26
N ARG A 644 27.48 7.32 -39.10
CA ARG A 644 27.16 6.80 -40.43
C ARG A 644 28.43 6.86 -41.29
N GLN A 645 29.17 5.75 -41.36
CA GLN A 645 30.13 5.52 -42.45
C GLN A 645 29.43 4.81 -43.62
N HIS A 646 29.65 5.38 -44.80
CA HIS A 646 29.00 5.16 -46.10
C HIS A 646 28.86 3.71 -46.60
N ARG A 647 27.82 3.47 -47.44
CA ARG A 647 27.98 2.70 -48.70
C ARG A 647 26.94 3.14 -49.73
N GLY A 648 27.40 3.68 -50.86
CA GLY A 648 26.58 3.84 -52.05
C GLY A 648 26.46 2.53 -52.82
N ASP A 649 25.28 2.25 -53.38
CA ASP A 649 25.10 1.99 -54.82
C ASP A 649 23.58 1.95 -55.17
N LYS A 650 23.32 1.93 -56.47
CA LYS A 650 22.11 2.36 -57.21
C LYS A 650 20.84 1.50 -57.11
N ASN A 651 19.71 2.19 -57.35
CA ASN A 651 18.44 1.81 -58.01
C ASN A 651 17.71 0.50 -57.61
N GLU A 652 16.54 0.64 -56.98
CA GLU A 652 15.19 0.30 -57.53
C GLU A 652 14.10 0.53 -56.45
N ASP A 653 13.02 1.23 -56.82
CA ASP A 653 11.86 1.66 -56.01
C ASP A 653 10.74 0.59 -55.97
N PRO A 654 9.60 0.75 -55.24
CA PRO A 654 9.36 1.51 -54.00
C PRO A 654 8.48 0.73 -52.98
N GLN A 655 8.75 0.76 -51.66
CA GLN A 655 7.75 0.62 -50.57
C GLN A 655 8.41 0.56 -49.18
N SER A 656 8.72 1.71 -48.58
CA SER A 656 8.62 1.94 -47.13
C SER A 656 8.94 3.40 -46.83
N TYR A 657 7.95 4.17 -46.42
CA TYR A 657 8.13 5.55 -45.98
C TYR A 657 8.90 5.60 -44.66
N HIS A 658 10.13 6.09 -44.71
CA HIS A 658 10.83 6.71 -43.59
C HIS A 658 10.53 8.22 -43.58
N PRO A 659 10.42 8.90 -42.42
CA PRO A 659 10.55 10.35 -42.37
C PRO A 659 11.94 10.75 -41.87
N GLU A 660 12.65 11.52 -42.70
CA GLU A 660 13.81 12.34 -42.32
C GLU A 660 13.37 13.71 -41.77
N THR A 661 14.17 14.23 -40.83
CA THR A 661 14.48 15.64 -40.49
C THR A 661 13.44 16.62 -39.91
N ALA A 662 13.81 17.21 -38.76
CA ALA A 662 13.80 18.64 -38.43
C ALA A 662 14.74 18.85 -37.21
N GLY A 663 15.71 19.77 -37.14
CA GLY A 663 15.98 20.94 -37.95
C GLY A 663 17.47 21.34 -37.97
N GLN A 664 17.80 22.16 -38.97
CA GLN A 664 19.09 22.81 -39.16
C GLN A 664 19.13 24.14 -38.41
N SER A 665 20.23 24.45 -37.70
CA SER A 665 20.91 25.76 -37.82
C SER A 665 22.29 25.81 -37.13
N SER A 666 23.22 26.41 -37.89
CA SER A 666 24.52 27.02 -37.54
C SER A 666 25.61 26.17 -36.87
N GLN A 667 26.43 25.53 -37.70
CA GLN A 667 27.87 25.39 -37.47
C GLN A 667 28.52 26.78 -37.46
N HIS A 668 29.25 27.11 -36.39
CA HIS A 668 30.36 28.05 -36.49
C HIS A 668 31.58 27.43 -35.81
N ASP A 669 32.66 27.40 -36.58
CA ASP A 669 33.96 26.81 -36.31
C ASP A 669 34.56 27.24 -34.97
N ASN A 670 35.17 26.29 -34.26
CA ASN A 670 36.44 26.48 -33.56
C ASN A 670 37.07 25.11 -33.29
N ASN A 671 37.77 24.61 -34.30
CA ASN A 671 38.53 23.37 -34.24
C ASN A 671 40.00 23.72 -34.04
N THR A 672 40.47 23.79 -32.80
CA THR A 672 41.89 23.59 -32.49
C THR A 672 42.07 23.29 -31.00
N THR A 673 42.88 22.27 -30.70
CA THR A 673 43.48 21.94 -29.38
C THR A 673 42.82 20.87 -28.50
N ILE A 674 42.34 19.73 -29.03
CA ILE A 674 42.12 18.50 -28.21
C ILE A 674 42.39 17.22 -29.02
N HIS A 675 43.48 17.18 -29.80
CA HIS A 675 43.73 16.05 -30.72
C HIS A 675 44.72 14.99 -30.22
N GLU A 676 45.20 15.02 -28.97
CA GLU A 676 46.23 14.06 -28.51
C GLU A 676 45.84 13.16 -27.33
N ASP A 677 44.72 13.38 -26.61
CA ASP A 677 44.36 12.55 -25.44
C ASP A 677 43.16 11.58 -25.65
N LEU A 678 42.55 11.55 -26.84
CA LEU A 678 41.31 10.78 -27.11
C LEU A 678 41.52 9.40 -27.76
N GLU A 679 42.74 9.04 -28.18
CA GLU A 679 42.97 7.81 -28.95
C GLU A 679 43.27 6.55 -28.11
N LEU A 680 43.56 6.66 -26.80
CA LEU A 680 43.80 5.47 -25.96
C LEU A 680 42.57 4.87 -25.26
N ASN A 681 41.40 5.53 -25.28
CA ASN A 681 40.23 5.14 -24.46
C ASN A 681 39.10 4.44 -25.25
N ASN A 682 39.29 4.16 -26.54
CA ASN A 682 38.20 3.76 -27.45
C ASN A 682 38.08 2.25 -27.74
N THR A 683 38.66 1.37 -26.92
CA THR A 683 38.44 -0.08 -27.08
C THR A 683 37.07 -0.50 -26.53
N PRO A 684 36.36 -1.47 -27.13
CA PRO A 684 35.08 -1.96 -26.61
C PRO A 684 35.17 -2.44 -25.14
N GLY A 685 36.31 -3.02 -24.76
CA GLY A 685 36.59 -3.47 -23.39
C GLY A 685 36.69 -2.35 -22.35
N SER A 686 37.30 -1.20 -22.68
CA SER A 686 37.36 -0.05 -21.76
C SER A 686 35.98 0.56 -21.52
N LYS A 687 35.14 0.61 -22.55
CA LYS A 687 33.75 1.10 -22.47
C LYS A 687 32.86 0.17 -21.62
N TYR A 688 33.05 -1.14 -21.73
CA TYR A 688 32.37 -2.12 -20.89
C TYR A 688 32.75 -1.97 -19.41
N GLN A 689 34.05 -1.88 -19.10
CA GLN A 689 34.51 -1.64 -17.73
C GLN A 689 33.99 -0.32 -17.15
N ARG A 690 33.81 0.69 -18.00
CA ARG A 690 33.19 1.97 -17.61
C ARG A 690 31.72 1.79 -17.23
N LEU A 691 30.94 1.09 -18.05
CA LEU A 691 29.52 0.80 -17.78
C LEU A 691 29.33 0.07 -16.43
N VAL A 692 30.16 -0.93 -16.15
CA VAL A 692 30.13 -1.68 -14.89
C VAL A 692 30.42 -0.78 -13.68
N LYS A 693 31.41 0.10 -13.79
CA LYS A 693 31.80 1.03 -12.70
C LYS A 693 30.79 2.13 -12.43
N THR A 694 29.94 2.46 -13.40
CA THR A 694 28.97 3.55 -13.28
C THR A 694 27.60 3.09 -12.76
N LEU A 695 27.38 1.79 -12.58
CA LEU A 695 26.13 1.30 -11.99
C LEU A 695 25.98 1.73 -10.52
N PRO A 696 24.74 1.95 -10.04
CA PRO A 696 24.48 2.24 -8.63
C PRO A 696 25.00 1.12 -7.72
N PRO A 697 25.64 1.44 -6.59
CA PRO A 697 26.35 0.46 -5.77
C PRO A 697 25.43 -0.54 -5.04
N ARG A 698 24.14 -0.23 -4.89
CA ARG A 698 23.14 -1.05 -4.19
C ARG A 698 22.07 -1.61 -5.13
N LEU A 699 22.32 -1.59 -6.45
CA LEU A 699 21.34 -2.01 -7.43
C LEU A 699 21.04 -3.52 -7.27
N GLN A 700 19.76 -3.84 -7.09
CA GLN A 700 19.23 -5.20 -6.97
C GLN A 700 18.35 -5.57 -8.17
N TYR A 701 17.76 -4.59 -8.85
CA TYR A 701 16.90 -4.82 -10.00
C TYR A 701 17.21 -3.80 -11.11
N LEU A 702 17.49 -4.29 -12.31
CA LEU A 702 17.69 -3.50 -13.51
C LEU A 702 16.76 -3.98 -14.63
N CYS A 703 15.91 -3.11 -15.14
CA CYS A 703 15.10 -3.38 -16.32
C CYS A 703 15.46 -2.39 -17.44
N ILE A 704 15.86 -2.93 -18.59
CA ILE A 704 16.19 -2.13 -19.78
C ILE A 704 15.09 -2.31 -20.81
N LEU A 705 14.29 -1.27 -21.02
CA LEU A 705 13.15 -1.29 -21.95
C LEU A 705 13.60 -1.01 -23.39
N GLY A 706 12.94 -1.68 -24.34
CA GLY A 706 13.11 -1.41 -25.78
C GLY A 706 14.39 -1.97 -26.40
N TYR A 707 15.17 -2.79 -25.70
CA TYR A 707 16.32 -3.48 -26.28
C TYR A 707 15.89 -4.53 -27.31
N ARG A 708 16.56 -4.53 -28.47
CA ARG A 708 16.40 -5.53 -29.53
C ARG A 708 17.77 -6.03 -29.98
N ARG A 709 18.05 -7.31 -29.73
CA ARG A 709 19.29 -7.95 -30.16
C ARG A 709 19.44 -7.89 -31.68
N GLY A 710 20.64 -7.59 -32.16
CA GLY A 710 20.98 -7.46 -33.58
C GLY A 710 20.69 -6.08 -34.18
N PHE A 711 20.08 -5.16 -33.43
CA PHE A 711 19.81 -3.81 -33.92
C PHE A 711 21.04 -2.89 -33.84
N ASN A 712 21.88 -3.08 -32.83
CA ASN A 712 23.11 -2.31 -32.66
C ASN A 712 24.18 -3.19 -32.02
N GLU A 713 25.23 -3.51 -32.77
CA GLU A 713 26.32 -4.39 -32.35
C GLU A 713 27.03 -3.90 -31.08
N TRP A 714 27.09 -2.59 -30.88
CA TRP A 714 27.70 -1.99 -29.69
C TRP A 714 26.84 -2.18 -28.44
N HIS A 715 25.52 -1.99 -28.54
CA HIS A 715 24.60 -2.30 -27.45
C HIS A 715 24.63 -3.80 -27.13
N ASP A 716 24.65 -4.65 -28.15
CA ASP A 716 24.72 -6.10 -28.00
C ASP A 716 25.99 -6.52 -27.28
N PHE A 717 27.14 -5.95 -27.64
CA PHE A 717 28.42 -6.22 -26.98
C PHE A 717 28.38 -5.85 -25.49
N LEU A 718 27.96 -4.62 -25.17
CA LEU A 718 27.94 -4.13 -23.79
C LEU A 718 26.95 -4.90 -22.90
N LEU A 719 25.74 -5.16 -23.40
CA LEU A 719 24.72 -5.86 -22.63
C LEU A 719 25.01 -7.37 -22.53
N SER A 720 25.61 -7.98 -23.55
CA SER A 720 26.07 -9.38 -23.46
C SER A 720 27.19 -9.54 -22.42
N GLY A 721 28.13 -8.59 -22.38
CA GLY A 721 29.14 -8.50 -21.32
C GLY A 721 28.49 -8.42 -19.95
N LEU A 722 27.56 -7.47 -19.78
CA LEU A 722 26.87 -7.21 -18.50
C LEU A 722 26.16 -8.47 -18.00
N MET A 723 25.40 -9.12 -18.87
CA MET A 723 24.68 -10.34 -18.54
C MET A 723 25.61 -11.52 -18.23
N THR A 724 26.81 -11.55 -18.82
CA THR A 724 27.81 -12.59 -18.53
C THR A 724 28.34 -12.43 -17.12
N ASP A 725 28.72 -11.22 -16.72
CA ASP A 725 29.26 -10.96 -15.37
C ASP A 725 28.19 -11.13 -14.28
N VAL A 726 26.94 -10.76 -14.58
CA VAL A 726 25.78 -11.03 -13.68
C VAL A 726 25.57 -12.54 -13.50
N ARG A 727 25.59 -13.34 -14.58
CA ARG A 727 25.43 -14.80 -14.50
C ARG A 727 26.56 -15.50 -13.74
N LYS A 728 27.78 -14.96 -13.84
CA LYS A 728 28.94 -15.47 -13.10
C LYS A 728 28.96 -15.03 -11.64
N GLY A 729 28.08 -14.11 -11.23
CA GLY A 729 28.08 -13.50 -9.89
C GLY A 729 29.27 -12.56 -9.66
N GLU A 730 29.94 -12.12 -10.73
CA GLU A 730 31.10 -11.22 -10.69
C GLU A 730 30.67 -9.74 -10.53
N LEU A 731 29.40 -9.45 -10.79
CA LEU A 731 28.79 -8.13 -10.67
C LEU A 731 27.59 -8.18 -9.71
N LEU A 732 27.62 -7.37 -8.65
CA LEU A 732 26.53 -7.13 -7.69
C LEU A 732 25.72 -8.41 -7.33
N PRO A 733 26.02 -9.11 -6.22
CA PRO A 733 25.56 -10.48 -5.96
C PRO A 733 24.04 -10.75 -5.99
N GLN A 734 23.20 -9.71 -5.91
CA GLN A 734 21.74 -9.80 -5.87
C GLN A 734 21.08 -9.12 -7.07
N LEU A 735 21.85 -8.74 -8.11
CA LEU A 735 21.33 -8.01 -9.25
C LEU A 735 20.53 -8.93 -10.19
N GLU A 736 19.22 -8.70 -10.25
CA GLU A 736 18.33 -9.24 -11.27
C GLU A 736 18.28 -8.27 -12.47
N VAL A 737 18.48 -8.79 -13.69
CA VAL A 737 18.40 -8.01 -14.93
C VAL A 737 17.29 -8.53 -15.84
N ARG A 738 16.36 -7.66 -16.24
CA ARG A 738 15.27 -7.93 -17.19
C ARG A 738 15.34 -7.04 -18.42
N GLY A 739 14.70 -7.46 -19.51
CA GLY A 739 14.61 -6.69 -20.76
C GLY A 739 15.76 -6.89 -21.76
N VAL A 740 16.80 -7.66 -21.40
CA VAL A 740 17.95 -7.94 -22.29
C VAL A 740 17.77 -9.25 -23.08
N TRP A 741 17.25 -10.32 -22.45
CA TRP A 741 17.01 -11.63 -23.11
C TRP A 741 15.54 -11.88 -23.45
N GLU A 742 14.66 -11.14 -22.79
CA GLU A 742 13.23 -11.06 -23.05
C GLU A 742 12.96 -9.63 -23.53
N SER A 743 12.16 -9.45 -24.57
CA SER A 743 11.73 -8.10 -24.92
C SER A 743 10.79 -7.60 -23.83
N ALA A 744 11.30 -6.77 -22.94
CA ALA A 744 10.49 -6.08 -21.95
C ALA A 744 9.88 -4.83 -22.60
N PHE A 745 8.57 -4.90 -22.79
CA PHE A 745 7.73 -3.75 -23.08
C PHE A 745 6.70 -3.65 -21.96
N ARG A 746 6.34 -2.42 -21.56
CA ARG A 746 5.20 -2.28 -20.64
C ARG A 746 3.93 -2.79 -21.31
N PRO A 747 3.05 -3.48 -20.56
CA PRO A 747 1.74 -3.82 -21.07
C PRO A 747 0.99 -2.54 -21.48
N SER A 748 0.25 -2.60 -22.59
CA SER A 748 -0.62 -1.50 -22.99
C SER A 748 -1.63 -1.21 -21.88
N TYR A 749 -1.91 0.07 -21.61
CA TYR A 749 -2.86 0.48 -20.59
C TYR A 749 -4.27 -0.04 -20.94
N ASN A 750 -4.64 -1.20 -20.40
CA ASN A 750 -6.02 -1.65 -20.36
C ASN A 750 -6.65 -0.92 -19.17
N GLY A 751 -7.65 -0.08 -19.42
CA GLY A 751 -8.26 0.80 -18.40
C GLY A 751 -9.02 0.09 -17.28
N GLU A 752 -8.74 -1.19 -17.02
CA GLU A 752 -9.22 -1.97 -15.88
C GLU A 752 -8.04 -2.16 -14.93
N GLU A 753 -8.19 -1.62 -13.72
CA GLU A 753 -7.20 -1.78 -12.65
C GLU A 753 -7.00 -3.28 -12.35
N GLU A 754 -5.75 -3.76 -12.45
CA GLU A 754 -5.29 -4.81 -11.56
C GLU A 754 -5.41 -4.26 -10.14
N ALA A 755 -6.55 -4.54 -9.50
CA ALA A 755 -6.65 -4.53 -8.06
C ALA A 755 -5.53 -5.44 -7.54
N TYR A 756 -4.83 -4.99 -6.50
CA TYR A 756 -3.89 -5.79 -5.74
C TYR A 756 -4.37 -7.23 -5.63
N SER A 757 -3.65 -8.13 -6.28
CA SER A 757 -3.87 -9.57 -6.27
C SER A 757 -3.80 -10.08 -4.83
N ALA A 758 -4.97 -10.32 -4.24
CA ALA A 758 -5.16 -11.43 -3.33
C ALA A 758 -5.85 -12.53 -4.16
N GLU A 759 -5.13 -13.62 -4.39
CA GLU A 759 -5.69 -14.85 -4.94
C GLU A 759 -6.92 -15.29 -4.13
N GLY A 760 -7.97 -15.73 -4.82
CA GLY A 760 -9.08 -16.48 -4.23
C GLY A 760 -10.46 -15.91 -4.48
N ASP A 761 -11.09 -16.48 -5.50
CA ASP A 761 -12.51 -16.84 -5.57
C ASP A 761 -13.60 -15.81 -5.94
N ASP A 762 -14.14 -16.09 -7.13
CA ASP A 762 -15.54 -16.34 -7.45
C ASP A 762 -16.62 -15.25 -7.36
N GLU A 763 -17.44 -15.35 -8.41
CA GLU A 763 -18.64 -14.61 -8.77
C GLU A 763 -19.54 -14.15 -7.61
N GLY A 764 -20.04 -12.92 -7.72
CA GLY A 764 -21.09 -12.43 -6.82
C GLY A 764 -21.37 -10.94 -6.88
N GLY A 765 -21.26 -10.31 -8.06
CA GLY A 765 -21.79 -8.97 -8.28
C GLY A 765 -23.30 -9.04 -8.48
N ILE A 766 -24.06 -9.05 -7.39
CA ILE A 766 -25.53 -8.98 -7.46
C ILE A 766 -25.92 -7.53 -7.80
N THR A 767 -26.12 -7.30 -9.09
CA THR A 767 -27.20 -6.45 -9.58
C THR A 767 -28.52 -7.08 -9.16
N GLU A 768 -29.20 -6.54 -8.15
CA GLU A 768 -30.64 -6.78 -8.03
C GLU A 768 -31.37 -5.48 -7.69
N GLU A 769 -32.36 -5.22 -8.54
CA GLU A 769 -33.50 -4.36 -8.29
C GLU A 769 -34.20 -4.77 -6.99
N LEU A 770 -34.39 -3.80 -6.10
CA LEU A 770 -35.64 -3.51 -5.37
C LEU A 770 -35.48 -2.19 -4.60
#